data_AF-R4VV62-F1
#
_entry.id   AF-R4VV62-F1
#
_cell.length_a   1.000
_cell.length_b   1.000
_cell.length_c   1.000
_cell.angle_alpha   90.00
_cell.angle_beta   90.00
_cell.angle_gamma   90.00
#
_symmetry.space_group_name_H-M   'P 1'
#
loop_
_entity.id
_entity.type
_entity.pdbx_description
1 polymer ?
#
loop_
_entity_poly.entity_id
_entity_poly.type
_entity_poly.pdbx_seq_one_letter_code
_entity_poly.pdbx_strand_id
1 'polypeptide(L)'
;MTPNISSYLVPSFIQRRYTAKFVVSILFVLVAIGIVGYVGYAQVSTIENSIEGQIGEETENNLRETSELQAGSLNEWTTRMEYQARLVGQLPDVSDGSPQNARGRLSAYASTLDGFSSIHLVHLEDQEVLTSTAGTSELDSGTSFSEIDEPWATDGLARNISGGQVWVSDGAYPSVSVPGRRVIAFAAPTQNPDRAVVLTASIDIRLEQLSREGSARTTQIVNEEGAFVLQDNASGAVHLHEEELSQVEQALADDTVAFSDHGDSLQAYAPVDGPSQATDWVAVTSVPKEEAYAVRDTVGQEVRESVGQLLLAIVAVAFLSLGIMGFILGRQTVTPLRRLQSKAQSMEEGNLDVDLETGRKDEIGQLYRAFDSMRLSLREQIQEAQSAREEAEAERERIQRINKQLEATADDYSDVMQRAAEGDLTARMATTTENEAMAAIADEYNEMLAEIEQTIEELNAFAAEVATASEQVTASSEEVRSASEQISDSVQEISAGAERQNDSLQSVNQEMSDLSTTTEEIAASSNEVADIAERTAETGKAGRDAAQAAIASMREIEDESSRAVEEINQLETEVGQIDELIERIQEISDQTNMLALNANIEASRSTSGEGDGGFGVVAQEVKELSQDAKDAAEEIEDRLESIRHQTQRSAEEVEQTSEDVDEASTQVANAVEALEEIAEYAGETNTGVQEISAATEEQAASTQEVVAMVDEAATISEETTAESESVAAAAEQQTTALTEVSNSASDLSEQAARLSEALDRFDTDAELEGAETRMLEGEQIDEESPAGGLGDEELPDGDLTEEELPEGDELDDGTPAESADDVDEDIDAFQPGVEADEFGADTAAGPEGGADEPAASPAAEPDDAEPVEPMDTDDAEGVDDAEPDADTAAEETDQTGEDVFDFGQSEGSEVVGDLDDESAGAGDDAAEAAGDVADLALTDVSGVGDAKAEALRAAGYETVADLRAASQAQLAQVEGIGDALAVEIKDDVGHE
;
A
#
# COMPACT_ATOMS: atom_id res chain seq x y z
N MET A 1 -93.24 -3.69 17.53
CA MET A 1 -92.86 -2.68 16.52
C MET A 1 -91.50 -2.13 16.93
N THR A 2 -90.42 -2.62 16.34
CA THR A 2 -89.11 -1.98 16.46
C THR A 2 -89.05 -0.77 15.50
N PRO A 3 -88.49 0.37 15.92
CA PRO A 3 -88.30 1.51 15.03
C PRO A 3 -87.20 1.19 14.01
N ASN A 4 -87.53 1.18 12.72
CA ASN A 4 -86.58 0.77 11.68
C ASN A 4 -85.71 1.98 11.27
N ILE A 5 -84.46 1.99 11.76
CA ILE A 5 -83.50 3.11 11.65
C ILE A 5 -83.14 3.43 10.19
N SER A 6 -83.27 2.48 9.25
CA SER A 6 -83.03 2.67 7.81
C SER A 6 -83.92 3.72 7.11
N SER A 7 -84.89 4.31 7.82
CA SER A 7 -85.90 5.20 7.25
C SER A 7 -85.46 6.66 7.03
N TYR A 8 -84.33 7.11 7.60
CA TYR A 8 -83.92 8.53 7.57
C TYR A 8 -82.83 8.92 6.57
N LEU A 9 -82.04 7.98 6.04
CA LEU A 9 -80.86 8.28 5.21
C LEU A 9 -81.07 8.10 3.69
N VAL A 10 -82.27 7.71 3.22
CA VAL A 10 -82.52 7.41 1.80
C VAL A 10 -83.69 8.23 1.23
N PRO A 11 -83.45 9.14 0.25
CA PRO A 11 -84.49 9.92 -0.42
C PRO A 11 -85.70 9.12 -0.91
N SER A 12 -86.89 9.67 -0.71
CA SER A 12 -88.18 8.97 -0.88
C SER A 12 -88.49 8.52 -2.32
N PHE A 13 -87.79 9.02 -3.33
CA PHE A 13 -87.91 8.54 -4.71
C PHE A 13 -87.22 7.18 -4.93
N ILE A 14 -86.11 6.91 -4.24
CA ILE A 14 -85.37 5.64 -4.29
C ILE A 14 -86.19 4.52 -3.64
N GLN A 15 -86.93 4.83 -2.57
CA GLN A 15 -87.75 3.85 -1.85
C GLN A 15 -88.83 3.18 -2.72
N ARG A 16 -89.31 3.88 -3.77
CA ARG A 16 -90.48 3.50 -4.60
C ARG A 16 -90.16 2.84 -5.96
N ARG A 17 -88.89 2.68 -6.34
CA ARG A 17 -88.52 2.01 -7.61
C ARG A 17 -87.35 1.05 -7.38
N TYR A 18 -87.57 -0.23 -7.70
CA TYR A 18 -86.56 -1.29 -7.57
C TYR A 18 -85.25 -0.95 -8.32
N THR A 19 -85.37 -0.46 -9.55
CA THR A 19 -84.22 -0.01 -10.37
C THR A 19 -83.44 1.15 -9.77
N ALA A 20 -84.09 2.04 -9.01
CA ALA A 20 -83.39 3.15 -8.36
C ALA A 20 -82.52 2.70 -7.18
N LYS A 21 -82.90 1.62 -6.48
CA LYS A 21 -82.08 1.03 -5.40
C LYS A 21 -80.83 0.37 -5.97
N PHE A 22 -80.99 -0.41 -7.05
CA PHE A 22 -79.92 -1.14 -7.73
C PHE A 22 -78.79 -0.21 -8.24
N VAL A 23 -79.16 0.91 -8.89
CA VAL A 23 -78.17 1.87 -9.42
C VAL A 23 -77.39 2.57 -8.30
N VAL A 24 -78.04 2.94 -7.18
CA VAL A 24 -77.35 3.63 -6.08
C VAL A 24 -76.36 2.71 -5.35
N SER A 25 -76.66 1.42 -5.19
CA SER A 25 -75.71 0.45 -4.63
C SER A 25 -74.49 0.22 -5.55
N ILE A 26 -74.69 0.18 -6.88
CA ILE A 26 -73.57 0.06 -7.83
C ILE A 26 -72.69 1.32 -7.81
N LEU A 27 -73.31 2.51 -7.72
CA LEU A 27 -72.57 3.78 -7.64
C LEU A 27 -71.67 3.84 -6.39
N PHE A 28 -72.14 3.33 -5.25
CA PHE A 28 -71.35 3.33 -4.01
C PHE A 28 -70.12 2.40 -4.10
N VAL A 29 -70.26 1.22 -4.71
CA VAL A 29 -69.14 0.30 -4.96
C VAL A 29 -68.14 0.89 -5.96
N LEU A 30 -68.60 1.53 -7.04
CA LEU A 30 -67.73 2.21 -8.00
C LEU A 30 -66.96 3.38 -7.38
N VAL A 31 -67.58 4.14 -6.47
CA VAL A 31 -66.90 5.23 -5.75
C VAL A 31 -65.87 4.68 -4.75
N ALA A 32 -66.19 3.60 -4.03
CA ALA A 32 -65.23 2.96 -3.12
C ALA A 32 -63.99 2.44 -3.87
N ILE A 33 -64.20 1.72 -4.99
CA ILE A 33 -63.12 1.24 -5.86
C ILE A 33 -62.31 2.41 -6.44
N GLY A 34 -62.98 3.49 -6.87
CA GLY A 34 -62.31 4.68 -7.41
C GLY A 34 -61.45 5.42 -6.39
N ILE A 35 -61.90 5.51 -5.12
CA ILE A 35 -61.11 6.14 -4.04
C ILE A 35 -59.89 5.30 -3.69
N VAL A 36 -60.07 3.98 -3.48
CA VAL A 36 -58.96 3.09 -3.12
C VAL A 36 -57.95 2.97 -4.27
N GLY A 37 -58.42 2.88 -5.52
CA GLY A 37 -57.54 2.89 -6.70
C GLY A 37 -56.77 4.19 -6.88
N TYR A 38 -57.37 5.35 -6.56
CA TYR A 38 -56.66 6.63 -6.58
C TYR A 38 -55.59 6.72 -5.48
N VAL A 39 -55.89 6.26 -4.26
CA VAL A 39 -54.91 6.24 -3.15
C VAL A 39 -53.75 5.30 -3.48
N GLY A 40 -54.02 4.09 -3.96
CA GLY A 40 -52.96 3.14 -4.36
C GLY A 40 -52.10 3.66 -5.50
N TYR A 41 -52.70 4.25 -6.55
CA TYR A 41 -51.96 4.87 -7.65
C TYR A 41 -51.07 6.01 -7.15
N ALA A 42 -51.61 6.91 -6.33
CA ALA A 42 -50.86 8.03 -5.76
C ALA A 42 -49.68 7.54 -4.93
N GLN A 43 -49.90 6.53 -4.07
CA GLN A 43 -48.87 5.99 -3.18
C GLN A 43 -47.72 5.34 -3.94
N VAL A 44 -48.01 4.55 -5.00
CA VAL A 44 -46.97 4.01 -5.90
C VAL A 44 -46.22 5.15 -6.61
N SER A 45 -46.94 6.11 -7.19
CA SER A 45 -46.30 7.21 -7.93
C SER A 45 -45.43 8.13 -7.07
N THR A 46 -45.64 8.20 -5.76
CA THR A 46 -44.75 8.97 -4.87
C THR A 46 -43.43 8.22 -4.60
N ILE A 47 -43.46 6.88 -4.55
CA ILE A 47 -42.31 6.03 -4.22
C ILE A 47 -41.37 5.89 -5.42
N GLU A 48 -41.92 5.71 -6.64
CA GLU A 48 -41.11 5.67 -7.87
C GLU A 48 -40.30 6.98 -8.02
N ASN A 49 -40.94 8.14 -7.88
CA ASN A 49 -40.29 9.46 -7.99
C ASN A 49 -39.26 9.77 -6.88
N SER A 50 -39.32 9.14 -5.70
CA SER A 50 -38.31 9.38 -4.64
C SER A 50 -37.05 8.53 -4.82
N ILE A 51 -37.18 7.33 -5.38
CA ILE A 51 -36.06 6.40 -5.56
C ILE A 51 -35.22 6.77 -6.80
N GLU A 52 -35.86 7.30 -7.86
CA GLU A 52 -35.15 7.71 -9.09
C GLU A 52 -34.13 8.82 -8.89
N GLY A 53 -34.31 9.71 -7.91
CA GLY A 53 -33.37 10.81 -7.65
C GLY A 53 -32.10 10.37 -6.92
N GLN A 54 -32.25 9.67 -5.79
CA GLN A 54 -31.14 9.46 -4.84
C GLN A 54 -30.09 8.47 -5.37
N ILE A 55 -30.51 7.34 -5.96
CA ILE A 55 -29.58 6.33 -6.49
C ILE A 55 -28.80 6.87 -7.70
N GLY A 56 -29.40 7.76 -8.50
CA GLY A 56 -28.73 8.39 -9.63
C GLY A 56 -27.56 9.28 -9.20
N GLU A 57 -27.81 10.20 -8.28
CA GLU A 57 -26.80 11.14 -7.77
C GLU A 57 -25.67 10.45 -6.98
N GLU A 58 -26.00 9.42 -6.19
CA GLU A 58 -25.00 8.58 -5.49
C GLU A 58 -24.10 7.81 -6.47
N THR A 59 -24.70 7.21 -7.52
CA THR A 59 -23.94 6.47 -8.53
C THR A 59 -23.09 7.38 -9.42
N GLU A 60 -23.60 8.56 -9.80
CA GLU A 60 -22.85 9.57 -10.56
C GLU A 60 -21.62 10.06 -9.79
N ASN A 61 -21.76 10.36 -8.50
CA ASN A 61 -20.65 10.80 -7.66
C ASN A 61 -19.61 9.70 -7.43
N ASN A 62 -20.04 8.46 -7.14
CA ASN A 62 -19.13 7.33 -6.99
C ASN A 62 -18.37 7.02 -8.30
N LEU A 63 -19.03 7.17 -9.45
CA LEU A 63 -18.38 7.05 -10.77
C LEU A 63 -17.36 8.15 -11.02
N ARG A 64 -17.62 9.41 -10.64
CA ARG A 64 -16.63 10.49 -10.73
C ARG A 64 -15.42 10.20 -9.84
N GLU A 65 -15.63 10.08 -8.52
CA GLU A 65 -14.60 9.84 -7.52
C GLU A 65 -13.71 8.64 -7.89
N THR A 66 -14.31 7.52 -8.27
CA THR A 66 -13.52 6.32 -8.65
C THR A 66 -12.90 6.44 -10.05
N SER A 67 -13.24 7.44 -10.88
CA SER A 67 -12.49 7.77 -12.10
C SER A 67 -11.32 8.71 -11.81
N GLU A 68 -11.52 9.72 -10.94
CA GLU A 68 -10.47 10.61 -10.42
C GLU A 68 -9.34 9.78 -9.78
N LEU A 69 -9.68 8.81 -8.93
CA LEU A 69 -8.70 7.93 -8.29
C LEU A 69 -7.90 7.07 -9.27
N GLN A 70 -8.49 6.61 -10.38
CA GLN A 70 -7.72 5.86 -11.41
C GLN A 70 -6.86 6.80 -12.26
N ALA A 71 -7.36 7.99 -12.60
CA ALA A 71 -6.61 8.99 -13.34
C ALA A 71 -5.41 9.52 -12.54
N GLY A 72 -5.60 9.85 -11.26
CA GLY A 72 -4.53 10.26 -10.35
C GLY A 72 -3.45 9.20 -10.17
N SER A 73 -3.82 7.92 -10.00
CA SER A 73 -2.85 6.82 -9.89
C SER A 73 -2.05 6.60 -11.19
N LEU A 74 -2.66 6.85 -12.35
CA LEU A 74 -1.97 6.82 -13.64
C LEU A 74 -1.05 8.03 -13.83
N ASN A 75 -1.46 9.23 -13.39
CA ASN A 75 -0.63 10.45 -13.42
C ASN A 75 0.61 10.30 -12.53
N GLU A 76 0.43 9.83 -11.29
CA GLU A 76 1.53 9.56 -10.36
C GLU A 76 2.53 8.53 -10.92
N TRP A 77 2.04 7.53 -11.64
CA TRP A 77 2.87 6.54 -12.33
C TRP A 77 3.59 7.11 -13.57
N THR A 78 2.91 7.84 -14.46
CA THR A 78 3.57 8.47 -15.63
C THR A 78 4.59 9.52 -15.20
N THR A 79 4.27 10.34 -14.19
CA THR A 79 5.18 11.30 -13.55
C THR A 79 6.45 10.62 -13.04
N ARG A 80 6.31 9.50 -12.31
CA ARG A 80 7.45 8.71 -11.81
C ARG A 80 8.30 8.14 -12.95
N MET A 81 7.68 7.61 -14.01
CA MET A 81 8.40 7.07 -15.18
C MET A 81 9.11 8.17 -15.99
N GLU A 82 8.49 9.33 -16.19
CA GLU A 82 9.15 10.50 -16.79
C GLU A 82 10.36 10.96 -15.98
N TYR A 83 10.22 11.06 -14.65
CA TYR A 83 11.31 11.46 -13.76
C TYR A 83 12.50 10.50 -13.86
N GLN A 84 12.24 9.18 -13.81
CA GLN A 84 13.28 8.17 -13.97
C GLN A 84 13.91 8.21 -15.37
N ALA A 85 13.14 8.39 -16.44
CA ALA A 85 13.70 8.56 -17.79
C ALA A 85 14.65 9.76 -17.88
N ARG A 86 14.27 10.92 -17.31
CA ARG A 86 15.16 12.11 -17.20
C ARG A 86 16.42 11.82 -16.38
N LEU A 87 16.27 11.18 -15.23
CA LEU A 87 17.38 10.90 -14.31
C LEU A 87 18.40 9.93 -14.94
N VAL A 88 17.94 8.88 -15.61
CA VAL A 88 18.81 7.95 -16.36
C VAL A 88 19.50 8.65 -17.54
N GLY A 89 18.78 9.53 -18.27
CA GLY A 89 19.36 10.33 -19.36
C GLY A 89 20.49 11.26 -18.89
N GLN A 90 20.42 11.76 -17.66
CA GLN A 90 21.42 12.67 -17.09
C GLN A 90 22.69 11.97 -16.57
N LEU A 91 22.69 10.64 -16.38
CA LEU A 91 23.85 9.89 -15.89
C LEU A 91 25.09 10.09 -16.79
N PRO A 92 26.28 10.41 -16.26
CA PRO A 92 27.47 10.73 -17.07
C PRO A 92 27.88 9.64 -18.07
N ASP A 93 27.91 8.37 -17.64
CA ASP A 93 28.22 7.23 -18.52
C ASP A 93 27.20 7.00 -19.63
N VAL A 94 25.96 7.46 -19.45
CA VAL A 94 24.86 7.32 -20.43
C VAL A 94 24.91 8.48 -21.42
N SER A 95 25.08 9.71 -20.91
CA SER A 95 25.28 10.92 -21.72
C SER A 95 26.52 10.84 -22.62
N ASP A 96 27.73 10.74 -22.05
CA ASP A 96 28.99 10.85 -22.80
C ASP A 96 29.88 9.61 -22.73
N GLY A 97 29.55 8.63 -21.89
CA GLY A 97 30.30 7.38 -21.77
C GLY A 97 30.27 6.50 -23.02
N SER A 98 31.07 5.44 -22.99
CA SER A 98 31.06 4.41 -24.04
C SER A 98 29.75 3.61 -24.00
N PRO A 99 29.25 3.05 -25.11
CA PRO A 99 28.06 2.17 -25.08
C PRO A 99 28.21 0.94 -24.17
N GLN A 100 29.45 0.54 -23.83
CA GLN A 100 29.75 -0.56 -22.92
C GLN A 100 29.64 -0.11 -21.45
N ASN A 101 30.17 1.07 -21.10
CA ASN A 101 29.98 1.70 -19.79
C ASN A 101 28.48 1.99 -19.55
N ALA A 102 27.84 2.62 -20.53
CA ALA A 102 26.41 2.87 -20.53
C ALA A 102 25.62 1.58 -20.29
N ARG A 103 25.95 0.47 -20.98
CA ARG A 103 25.28 -0.82 -20.73
C ARG A 103 25.44 -1.27 -19.29
N GLY A 104 26.64 -1.17 -18.71
CA GLY A 104 26.88 -1.53 -17.31
C GLY A 104 26.03 -0.72 -16.34
N ARG A 105 26.01 0.62 -16.47
CA ARG A 105 25.20 1.51 -15.63
C ARG A 105 23.70 1.32 -15.85
N LEU A 106 23.24 1.18 -17.10
CA LEU A 106 21.83 0.92 -17.43
C LEU A 106 21.37 -0.43 -16.91
N SER A 107 22.19 -1.49 -16.98
CA SER A 107 21.86 -2.78 -16.40
C SER A 107 21.83 -2.75 -14.86
N ALA A 108 22.72 -2.01 -14.21
CA ALA A 108 22.68 -1.82 -12.76
C ALA A 108 21.43 -1.05 -12.31
N TYR A 109 21.08 0.04 -13.01
CA TYR A 109 19.87 0.82 -12.74
C TYR A 109 18.60 0.01 -13.04
N ALA A 110 18.61 -0.81 -14.09
CA ALA A 110 17.54 -1.76 -14.41
C ALA A 110 17.35 -2.86 -13.34
N SER A 111 18.38 -3.20 -12.55
CA SER A 111 18.21 -4.12 -11.41
C SER A 111 17.68 -3.46 -10.13
N THR A 112 17.51 -2.13 -10.10
CA THR A 112 17.06 -1.37 -8.92
C THR A 112 15.76 -0.61 -9.14
N LEU A 113 15.14 -0.71 -10.32
CA LEU A 113 13.85 -0.09 -10.62
C LEU A 113 12.72 -1.13 -10.61
N ASP A 114 11.55 -0.72 -10.13
CA ASP A 114 10.31 -1.50 -10.25
C ASP A 114 9.39 -0.99 -11.37
N GLY A 115 8.50 -1.85 -11.87
CA GLY A 115 7.48 -1.51 -12.88
C GLY A 115 7.96 -1.27 -14.33
N PHE A 116 9.24 -0.94 -14.54
CA PHE A 116 9.82 -0.81 -15.87
C PHE A 116 10.07 -2.19 -16.55
N SER A 117 10.49 -2.21 -17.83
CA SER A 117 10.72 -3.43 -18.64
C SER A 117 12.10 -3.48 -19.30
N SER A 118 12.50 -2.43 -20.02
CA SER A 118 13.85 -2.31 -20.56
C SER A 118 14.26 -0.85 -20.73
N ILE A 119 15.57 -0.61 -20.87
CA ILE A 119 16.14 0.72 -21.07
C ILE A 119 17.10 0.68 -22.25
N HIS A 120 16.96 1.61 -23.17
CA HIS A 120 17.70 1.71 -24.42
C HIS A 120 18.41 3.06 -24.49
N LEU A 121 19.68 3.07 -24.90
CA LEU A 121 20.40 4.29 -25.25
C LEU A 121 20.53 4.33 -26.76
N VAL A 122 20.07 5.41 -27.38
CA VAL A 122 19.95 5.56 -28.83
C VAL A 122 20.70 6.78 -29.35
N HIS A 123 21.21 6.70 -30.57
CA HIS A 123 21.80 7.82 -31.30
C HIS A 123 20.76 8.47 -32.21
N LEU A 124 20.58 9.78 -32.06
CA LEU A 124 19.50 10.54 -32.72
C LEU A 124 19.86 10.97 -34.16
N GLU A 125 21.13 11.30 -34.44
CA GLU A 125 21.56 11.65 -35.81
C GLU A 125 21.70 10.40 -36.71
N ASP A 126 22.45 9.38 -36.28
CA ASP A 126 22.63 8.11 -37.02
C ASP A 126 21.44 7.13 -36.94
N GLN A 127 20.45 7.40 -36.08
CA GLN A 127 19.21 6.62 -35.92
C GLN A 127 19.44 5.13 -35.61
N GLU A 128 20.29 4.85 -34.61
CA GLU A 128 20.67 3.50 -34.19
C GLU A 128 20.60 3.29 -32.66
N VAL A 129 20.43 2.04 -32.23
CA VAL A 129 20.56 1.63 -30.83
C VAL A 129 22.04 1.54 -30.47
N LEU A 130 22.52 2.38 -29.55
CA LEU A 130 23.88 2.30 -29.03
C LEU A 130 24.02 1.13 -28.07
N THR A 131 23.06 0.96 -27.16
CA THR A 131 22.95 -0.22 -26.28
C THR A 131 21.54 -0.34 -25.70
N SER A 132 21.21 -1.51 -25.13
CA SER A 132 19.87 -1.88 -24.68
C SER A 132 19.98 -2.86 -23.51
N THR A 133 19.21 -2.70 -22.44
CA THR A 133 19.15 -3.73 -21.37
C THR A 133 18.35 -4.96 -21.79
N ALA A 134 17.55 -4.86 -22.86
CA ALA A 134 16.87 -6.00 -23.45
C ALA A 134 17.88 -7.06 -23.92
N GLY A 135 17.55 -8.33 -23.68
CA GLY A 135 18.34 -9.49 -24.12
C GLY A 135 18.03 -9.96 -25.54
N THR A 136 17.47 -9.10 -26.40
CA THR A 136 16.95 -9.47 -27.72
C THR A 136 17.84 -8.95 -28.85
N SER A 137 18.07 -9.79 -29.87
CA SER A 137 18.94 -9.46 -31.02
C SER A 137 18.37 -8.38 -31.95
N GLU A 138 17.09 -8.06 -31.82
CA GLU A 138 16.44 -6.96 -32.54
C GLU A 138 16.80 -5.59 -31.93
N LEU A 139 17.39 -5.55 -30.74
CA LEU A 139 17.83 -4.33 -30.04
C LEU A 139 19.33 -4.39 -29.67
N ASP A 140 20.12 -5.11 -30.49
CA ASP A 140 21.58 -5.14 -30.41
C ASP A 140 22.23 -3.79 -30.78
N SER A 141 23.49 -3.63 -30.39
CA SER A 141 24.27 -2.40 -30.66
C SER A 141 24.54 -2.23 -32.16
N GLY A 142 24.08 -1.11 -32.73
CA GLY A 142 24.17 -0.78 -34.16
C GLY A 142 22.93 -1.18 -34.98
N THR A 143 21.83 -1.62 -34.37
CA THR A 143 20.56 -1.82 -35.09
C THR A 143 19.92 -0.46 -35.41
N SER A 144 19.56 -0.25 -36.68
CA SER A 144 18.86 0.97 -37.12
C SER A 144 17.40 0.99 -36.64
N PHE A 145 16.88 2.18 -36.33
CA PHE A 145 15.46 2.43 -36.07
C PHE A 145 14.55 1.84 -37.17
N SER A 146 15.00 1.88 -38.42
CA SER A 146 14.25 1.33 -39.57
C SER A 146 14.12 -0.20 -39.59
N GLU A 147 14.75 -0.91 -38.65
CA GLU A 147 14.67 -2.36 -38.45
C GLU A 147 13.92 -2.73 -37.14
N ILE A 148 13.40 -1.75 -36.39
CA ILE A 148 12.75 -1.92 -35.07
C ILE A 148 11.26 -1.55 -35.17
N ASP A 149 10.37 -2.50 -34.82
CA ASP A 149 8.92 -2.33 -34.87
C ASP A 149 8.34 -1.86 -33.51
N GLU A 150 8.92 -0.79 -32.94
CA GLU A 150 8.42 -0.13 -31.71
C GLU A 150 8.23 1.40 -31.95
N PRO A 151 7.18 2.05 -31.40
CA PRO A 151 6.80 3.43 -31.75
C PRO A 151 7.87 4.52 -31.56
N TRP A 152 8.83 4.31 -30.64
CA TRP A 152 9.92 5.25 -30.39
C TRP A 152 11.01 5.25 -31.47
N ALA A 153 11.10 4.19 -32.29
CA ALA A 153 12.14 3.99 -33.29
C ALA A 153 11.86 4.79 -34.58
N THR A 154 11.82 6.13 -34.48
CA THR A 154 11.32 7.00 -35.55
C THR A 154 12.13 8.29 -35.76
N ASP A 155 12.19 8.76 -37.02
CA ASP A 155 12.63 10.12 -37.44
C ASP A 155 11.90 11.26 -36.70
N GLY A 156 10.82 10.95 -35.96
CA GLY A 156 10.13 11.85 -35.05
C GLY A 156 10.92 12.14 -33.76
N LEU A 157 11.59 11.15 -33.19
CA LEU A 157 11.95 11.13 -31.76
C LEU A 157 12.77 12.36 -31.32
N ALA A 158 13.79 12.72 -32.09
CA ALA A 158 14.68 13.87 -31.83
C ALA A 158 13.95 15.23 -31.82
N ARG A 159 12.76 15.33 -32.42
CA ARG A 159 11.89 16.52 -32.36
C ARG A 159 10.96 16.46 -31.14
N ASN A 160 10.41 15.29 -30.85
CA ASN A 160 9.45 15.09 -29.77
C ASN A 160 10.08 15.34 -28.38
N ILE A 161 11.35 14.97 -28.18
CA ILE A 161 12.10 15.21 -26.94
C ILE A 161 12.81 16.57 -26.88
N SER A 162 12.64 17.41 -27.91
CA SER A 162 13.39 18.67 -28.02
C SER A 162 12.89 19.71 -27.00
N GLY A 163 13.83 20.34 -26.28
CA GLY A 163 13.50 21.30 -25.21
C GLY A 163 13.50 20.71 -23.79
N GLY A 164 13.75 19.41 -23.61
CA GLY A 164 13.85 18.76 -22.30
C GLY A 164 12.56 18.10 -21.78
N GLN A 165 11.50 18.11 -22.60
CA GLN A 165 10.33 17.27 -22.38
C GLN A 165 10.70 15.79 -22.56
N VAL A 166 9.99 14.92 -21.84
CA VAL A 166 9.99 13.48 -22.12
C VAL A 166 8.88 13.25 -23.14
N TRP A 167 9.17 12.49 -24.20
CA TRP A 167 8.11 11.98 -25.07
C TRP A 167 7.60 10.66 -24.50
N VAL A 168 6.27 10.52 -24.46
CA VAL A 168 5.58 9.28 -24.06
C VAL A 168 4.94 8.69 -25.30
N SER A 169 4.93 7.36 -25.43
CA SER A 169 4.25 6.69 -26.54
C SER A 169 2.73 6.81 -26.41
N ASP A 170 2.09 7.27 -27.49
CA ASP A 170 0.66 7.62 -27.61
C ASP A 170 -0.32 6.55 -27.07
N GLY A 171 0.07 5.27 -27.07
CA GLY A 171 -0.65 4.15 -26.47
C GLY A 171 0.26 2.96 -26.14
N ALA A 172 -0.23 2.02 -25.32
CA ALA A 172 0.56 0.86 -24.91
C ALA A 172 0.65 -0.20 -26.01
N TYR A 173 1.86 -0.53 -26.44
CA TYR A 173 2.11 -1.37 -27.62
C TYR A 173 2.75 -2.73 -27.23
N PRO A 174 2.63 -3.78 -28.08
CA PRO A 174 3.29 -5.07 -27.81
C PRO A 174 4.81 -4.94 -27.92
N SER A 175 5.55 -5.30 -26.89
CA SER A 175 7.01 -5.12 -26.88
C SER A 175 7.76 -6.23 -27.64
N VAL A 176 8.80 -5.84 -28.38
CA VAL A 176 9.80 -6.77 -28.93
C VAL A 176 10.93 -7.06 -27.92
N SER A 177 11.16 -6.17 -26.95
CA SER A 177 12.10 -6.43 -25.84
C SER A 177 11.55 -7.41 -24.80
N VAL A 178 10.24 -7.40 -24.55
CA VAL A 178 9.54 -8.31 -23.62
C VAL A 178 8.35 -9.00 -24.31
N PRO A 179 8.59 -10.11 -25.03
CA PRO A 179 7.55 -10.79 -25.80
C PRO A 179 6.35 -11.23 -24.96
N GLY A 180 5.15 -10.84 -25.40
CA GLY A 180 3.89 -11.18 -24.74
C GLY A 180 3.42 -10.19 -23.68
N ARG A 181 4.08 -9.03 -23.53
CA ARG A 181 3.64 -7.91 -22.67
C ARG A 181 3.35 -6.65 -23.48
N ARG A 182 2.46 -5.79 -22.96
CA ARG A 182 2.24 -4.43 -23.45
C ARG A 182 3.09 -3.45 -22.64
N VAL A 183 3.75 -2.52 -23.32
CA VAL A 183 4.58 -1.49 -22.71
C VAL A 183 4.23 -0.09 -23.18
N ILE A 184 4.56 0.91 -22.38
CA ILE A 184 4.60 2.33 -22.75
C ILE A 184 6.08 2.74 -22.76
N ALA A 185 6.50 3.53 -23.77
CA ALA A 185 7.85 4.07 -23.87
C ALA A 185 7.92 5.52 -23.38
N PHE A 186 8.96 5.84 -22.62
CA PHE A 186 9.30 7.17 -22.10
C PHE A 186 10.69 7.53 -22.62
N ALA A 187 10.79 8.50 -23.53
CA ALA A 187 12.04 8.91 -24.15
C ALA A 187 12.51 10.28 -23.63
N ALA A 188 13.71 10.33 -23.06
CA ALA A 188 14.32 11.53 -22.50
C ALA A 188 15.64 11.89 -23.22
N PRO A 189 15.93 13.18 -23.44
CA PRO A 189 17.23 13.59 -23.97
C PRO A 189 18.32 13.42 -22.91
N THR A 190 19.55 13.11 -23.35
CA THR A 190 20.72 13.10 -22.44
C THR A 190 21.40 14.48 -22.39
N GLN A 191 22.48 14.64 -21.60
CA GLN A 191 23.32 15.85 -21.68
C GLN A 191 24.01 15.98 -23.05
N ASN A 192 24.19 14.86 -23.76
CA ASN A 192 24.67 14.82 -25.12
C ASN A 192 23.47 14.98 -26.10
N PRO A 193 23.44 16.03 -26.94
CA PRO A 193 22.27 16.35 -27.76
C PRO A 193 22.01 15.34 -28.89
N ASP A 194 23.00 14.49 -29.18
CA ASP A 194 22.92 13.48 -30.24
C ASP A 194 22.47 12.11 -29.67
N ARG A 195 22.16 12.03 -28.37
CA ARG A 195 21.68 10.80 -27.70
C ARG A 195 20.40 11.00 -26.88
N ALA A 196 19.59 9.95 -26.82
CA ALA A 196 18.43 9.84 -25.93
C ALA A 196 18.42 8.50 -25.19
N VAL A 197 17.76 8.48 -24.03
CA VAL A 197 17.36 7.26 -23.33
C VAL A 197 15.89 6.99 -23.64
N VAL A 198 15.55 5.75 -23.95
CA VAL A 198 14.17 5.26 -24.01
C VAL A 198 13.99 4.20 -22.92
N LEU A 199 13.12 4.46 -21.95
CA LEU A 199 12.70 3.52 -20.91
C LEU A 199 11.34 2.97 -21.32
N THR A 200 11.19 1.65 -21.43
CA THR A 200 9.88 1.01 -21.60
C THR A 200 9.39 0.47 -20.27
N ALA A 201 8.09 0.56 -19.99
CA ALA A 201 7.49 0.11 -18.73
C ALA A 201 6.28 -0.81 -18.94
N SER A 202 6.15 -1.85 -18.10
CA SER A 202 5.15 -2.92 -18.25
C SER A 202 3.81 -2.40 -17.73
N ILE A 203 2.79 -2.35 -18.61
CA ILE A 203 1.46 -1.87 -18.18
C ILE A 203 0.51 -2.99 -17.78
N ASP A 204 0.87 -4.25 -18.02
CA ASP A 204 0.01 -5.42 -17.79
C ASP A 204 -0.44 -5.51 -16.31
N ILE A 205 0.44 -5.19 -15.37
CA ILE A 205 0.15 -5.14 -13.93
C ILE A 205 -0.87 -4.03 -13.60
N ARG A 206 -0.82 -2.90 -14.30
CA ARG A 206 -1.78 -1.80 -14.13
C ARG A 206 -3.12 -2.11 -14.82
N LEU A 207 -3.11 -2.79 -15.96
CA LEU A 207 -4.32 -3.30 -16.62
C LEU A 207 -5.09 -4.26 -15.69
N GLU A 208 -4.38 -5.18 -15.02
CA GLU A 208 -4.95 -6.12 -14.05
C GLU A 208 -5.53 -5.42 -12.81
N GLN A 209 -4.90 -4.31 -12.36
CA GLN A 209 -5.45 -3.45 -11.29
C GLN A 209 -6.70 -2.67 -11.74
N LEU A 210 -6.70 -2.12 -12.96
CA LEU A 210 -7.80 -1.35 -13.57
C LEU A 210 -9.03 -2.22 -13.91
N SER A 211 -8.81 -3.53 -14.13
CA SER A 211 -9.78 -4.47 -14.71
C SER A 211 -10.11 -5.65 -13.80
N ARG A 212 -10.04 -5.48 -12.46
CA ARG A 212 -10.30 -6.52 -11.45
C ARG A 212 -11.53 -7.38 -11.79
N GLU A 213 -11.31 -8.67 -12.08
CA GLU A 213 -12.39 -9.62 -12.35
C GLU A 213 -13.40 -9.68 -11.18
N GLY A 214 -14.68 -9.40 -11.47
CA GLY A 214 -15.79 -9.53 -10.53
C GLY A 214 -16.60 -8.27 -10.26
N SER A 215 -16.21 -7.10 -10.79
CA SER A 215 -17.03 -5.88 -10.71
C SER A 215 -17.65 -5.51 -12.06
N ALA A 216 -18.88 -4.99 -12.04
CA ALA A 216 -19.58 -4.36 -13.17
C ALA A 216 -18.78 -3.25 -13.88
N ARG A 217 -17.82 -2.66 -13.17
CA ARG A 217 -17.06 -1.48 -13.57
C ARG A 217 -15.84 -1.86 -14.40
N THR A 218 -15.69 -1.25 -15.56
CA THR A 218 -14.47 -1.29 -16.38
C THR A 218 -13.87 0.10 -16.50
N THR A 219 -12.54 0.21 -16.43
CA THR A 219 -11.81 1.46 -16.65
C THR A 219 -10.91 1.32 -17.87
N GLN A 220 -11.07 2.20 -18.86
CA GLN A 220 -10.31 2.20 -20.11
C GLN A 220 -9.67 3.57 -20.30
N ILE A 221 -8.43 3.62 -20.80
CA ILE A 221 -7.71 4.89 -20.97
C ILE A 221 -7.68 5.24 -22.45
N VAL A 222 -8.04 6.47 -22.79
CA VAL A 222 -8.11 6.99 -24.16
C VAL A 222 -7.28 8.27 -24.31
N ASN A 223 -6.90 8.65 -25.53
CA ASN A 223 -6.26 9.94 -25.83
C ASN A 223 -7.29 10.98 -26.34
N GLU A 224 -6.83 12.20 -26.67
CA GLU A 224 -7.68 13.24 -27.30
C GLU A 224 -8.42 12.79 -28.57
N GLU A 225 -7.85 11.86 -29.35
CA GLU A 225 -8.47 11.26 -30.55
C GLU A 225 -9.47 10.12 -30.22
N GLY A 226 -9.78 9.92 -28.93
CA GLY A 226 -10.65 8.85 -28.43
C GLY A 226 -10.10 7.44 -28.67
N ALA A 227 -8.82 7.30 -29.05
CA ALA A 227 -8.17 6.02 -29.30
C ALA A 227 -7.76 5.34 -27.99
N PHE A 228 -7.90 4.02 -27.89
CA PHE A 228 -7.57 3.31 -26.64
C PHE A 228 -6.06 3.23 -26.40
N VAL A 229 -5.58 4.03 -25.45
CA VAL A 229 -4.22 3.99 -24.88
C VAL A 229 -4.01 2.64 -24.19
N LEU A 230 -4.94 2.29 -23.29
CA LEU A 230 -4.95 1.05 -22.50
C LEU A 230 -6.27 0.30 -22.72
N GLN A 231 -6.16 -0.97 -23.11
CA GLN A 231 -7.30 -1.82 -23.46
C GLN A 231 -7.04 -3.28 -23.07
N ASP A 232 -7.99 -3.89 -22.36
CA ASP A 232 -8.09 -5.35 -22.27
C ASP A 232 -8.74 -5.93 -23.54
N ASN A 233 -8.31 -7.12 -23.93
CA ASN A 233 -8.34 -7.66 -25.29
C ASN A 233 -9.74 -8.16 -25.75
N ALA A 234 -10.81 -7.73 -25.08
CA ALA A 234 -12.16 -8.28 -25.18
C ALA A 234 -13.08 -7.57 -26.20
N SER A 235 -12.97 -6.24 -26.36
CA SER A 235 -13.99 -5.44 -27.06
C SER A 235 -13.77 -5.28 -28.57
N GLY A 236 -12.51 -5.30 -29.05
CA GLY A 236 -12.17 -5.18 -30.47
C GLY A 236 -12.46 -3.83 -31.13
N ALA A 237 -12.96 -2.84 -30.37
CA ALA A 237 -13.02 -1.44 -30.78
C ALA A 237 -11.61 -0.82 -30.73
N VAL A 238 -11.36 0.22 -31.54
CA VAL A 238 -10.04 0.90 -31.63
C VAL A 238 -10.13 2.36 -31.15
N HIS A 239 -11.30 2.96 -31.27
CA HIS A 239 -11.65 4.27 -30.72
C HIS A 239 -13.04 4.19 -30.07
N LEU A 240 -13.34 5.17 -29.21
CA LEU A 240 -14.69 5.52 -28.78
C LEU A 240 -15.59 5.97 -29.95
N HIS A 241 -16.90 6.08 -29.69
CA HIS A 241 -17.86 6.61 -30.65
C HIS A 241 -17.78 8.15 -30.76
N GLU A 242 -18.25 8.69 -31.89
CA GLU A 242 -18.24 10.14 -32.19
C GLU A 242 -19.05 11.00 -31.18
N GLU A 243 -19.96 10.38 -30.41
CA GLU A 243 -20.73 11.03 -29.32
C GLU A 243 -20.11 10.86 -27.92
N GLU A 244 -19.16 9.92 -27.74
CA GLU A 244 -18.37 9.76 -26.52
C GLU A 244 -17.12 10.66 -26.54
N LEU A 245 -16.58 10.89 -27.75
CA LEU A 245 -15.43 11.75 -28.02
C LEU A 245 -15.59 13.19 -27.50
N SER A 246 -16.79 13.79 -27.57
CA SER A 246 -17.01 15.14 -27.04
C SER A 246 -16.91 15.23 -25.51
N GLN A 247 -17.07 14.11 -24.79
CA GLN A 247 -16.90 14.07 -23.34
C GLN A 247 -15.41 13.99 -22.95
N VAL A 248 -14.59 13.36 -23.80
CA VAL A 248 -13.12 13.39 -23.72
C VAL A 248 -12.60 14.80 -24.00
N GLU A 249 -13.06 15.42 -25.10
CA GLU A 249 -12.75 16.83 -25.41
C GLU A 249 -13.15 17.77 -24.26
N GLN A 250 -14.32 17.56 -23.64
CA GLN A 250 -14.75 18.40 -22.51
C GLN A 250 -13.91 18.17 -21.25
N ALA A 251 -13.63 16.91 -20.87
CA ALA A 251 -12.85 16.62 -19.66
C ALA A 251 -11.44 17.24 -19.71
N LEU A 252 -10.80 17.21 -20.89
CA LEU A 252 -9.50 17.84 -21.15
C LEU A 252 -9.56 19.37 -21.23
N ALA A 253 -10.68 19.95 -21.67
CA ALA A 253 -10.84 21.40 -21.83
C ALA A 253 -11.29 22.13 -20.56
N ASP A 254 -12.11 21.47 -19.73
CA ASP A 254 -12.63 22.00 -18.46
C ASP A 254 -11.81 21.55 -17.23
N ASP A 255 -10.73 20.76 -17.42
CA ASP A 255 -9.79 20.29 -16.38
C ASP A 255 -10.50 19.57 -15.21
N THR A 256 -11.60 18.86 -15.51
CA THR A 256 -12.54 18.30 -14.53
C THR A 256 -13.27 17.07 -15.08
N VAL A 257 -13.87 16.26 -14.19
CA VAL A 257 -14.52 14.99 -14.58
C VAL A 257 -15.88 15.20 -15.24
N ALA A 258 -15.90 15.10 -16.56
CA ALA A 258 -17.13 15.00 -17.34
C ALA A 258 -17.86 13.68 -17.04
N PHE A 259 -19.19 13.70 -17.12
CA PHE A 259 -20.05 12.53 -16.91
C PHE A 259 -21.00 12.38 -18.08
N SER A 260 -21.32 11.14 -18.46
CA SER A 260 -22.23 10.83 -19.57
C SER A 260 -23.16 9.67 -19.22
N ASP A 261 -24.46 9.94 -19.35
CA ASP A 261 -25.52 8.95 -19.40
C ASP A 261 -25.77 8.61 -20.89
N HIS A 262 -25.16 7.54 -21.41
CA HIS A 262 -25.23 7.19 -22.83
C HIS A 262 -25.34 5.68 -23.08
N GLY A 263 -26.16 5.29 -24.07
CA GLY A 263 -26.37 3.88 -24.41
C GLY A 263 -26.89 3.06 -23.23
N ASP A 264 -26.29 1.91 -22.98
CA ASP A 264 -26.63 1.00 -21.88
C ASP A 264 -25.67 1.12 -20.66
N SER A 265 -24.81 2.16 -20.60
CA SER A 265 -23.87 2.40 -19.49
C SER A 265 -23.91 3.84 -18.95
N LEU A 266 -23.43 4.01 -17.72
CA LEU A 266 -23.04 5.31 -17.16
C LEU A 266 -21.52 5.42 -17.28
N GLN A 267 -21.00 6.58 -17.66
CA GLN A 267 -19.58 6.80 -17.90
C GLN A 267 -19.05 8.08 -17.25
N ALA A 268 -17.87 8.03 -16.64
CA ALA A 268 -17.15 9.17 -16.08
C ALA A 268 -15.75 9.28 -16.73
N TYR A 269 -15.36 10.51 -17.07
CA TYR A 269 -14.21 10.83 -17.92
C TYR A 269 -13.28 11.77 -17.15
N ALA A 270 -12.21 11.24 -16.56
CA ALA A 270 -11.27 12.01 -15.75
C ALA A 270 -9.95 12.27 -16.52
N PRO A 271 -9.47 13.52 -16.64
CA PRO A 271 -8.18 13.82 -17.26
C PRO A 271 -7.02 13.29 -16.42
N VAL A 272 -5.86 13.04 -17.07
CA VAL A 272 -4.65 12.51 -16.43
C VAL A 272 -3.53 13.56 -16.52
N ASP A 273 -3.35 14.33 -15.45
CA ASP A 273 -2.66 15.63 -15.46
C ASP A 273 -1.11 15.55 -15.51
N GLY A 274 -0.59 14.93 -16.57
CA GLY A 274 0.84 14.65 -16.73
C GLY A 274 1.73 15.90 -16.78
N PRO A 275 2.92 15.90 -16.15
CA PRO A 275 3.77 17.08 -15.93
C PRO A 275 4.42 17.67 -17.19
N SER A 276 4.13 17.10 -18.37
CA SER A 276 4.74 17.43 -19.66
C SER A 276 3.77 18.02 -20.70
N GLN A 277 2.45 17.94 -20.48
CA GLN A 277 1.42 18.11 -21.54
C GLN A 277 1.68 17.21 -22.77
N ALA A 278 2.29 16.04 -22.58
CA ALA A 278 2.60 15.09 -23.67
C ALA A 278 1.61 13.91 -23.77
N THR A 279 0.62 13.84 -22.87
CA THR A 279 -0.37 12.77 -22.78
C THR A 279 -1.73 13.36 -22.44
N ASP A 280 -2.49 13.77 -23.45
CA ASP A 280 -3.89 14.17 -23.35
C ASP A 280 -4.77 12.92 -23.12
N TRP A 281 -4.54 12.25 -21.98
CA TRP A 281 -5.14 10.98 -21.62
C TRP A 281 -6.35 11.20 -20.70
N VAL A 282 -7.40 10.41 -20.92
CA VAL A 282 -8.62 10.41 -20.12
C VAL A 282 -8.92 9.00 -19.64
N ALA A 283 -9.14 8.85 -18.34
CA ALA A 283 -9.67 7.64 -17.74
C ALA A 283 -11.20 7.61 -17.89
N VAL A 284 -11.68 6.68 -18.73
CA VAL A 284 -13.09 6.40 -18.96
C VAL A 284 -13.51 5.23 -18.07
N THR A 285 -14.08 5.54 -16.92
CA THR A 285 -14.75 4.57 -16.05
C THR A 285 -16.17 4.36 -16.56
N SER A 286 -16.61 3.11 -16.74
CA SER A 286 -18.01 2.82 -17.11
C SER A 286 -18.62 1.65 -16.32
N VAL A 287 -19.93 1.70 -16.10
CA VAL A 287 -20.75 0.66 -15.46
C VAL A 287 -22.05 0.45 -16.26
N PRO A 288 -22.47 -0.80 -16.56
CA PRO A 288 -23.76 -1.09 -17.17
C PRO A 288 -24.94 -0.60 -16.31
N LYS A 289 -25.95 0.01 -16.95
CA LYS A 289 -27.14 0.55 -16.27
C LYS A 289 -27.96 -0.49 -15.52
N GLU A 290 -27.96 -1.73 -16.01
CA GLU A 290 -28.62 -2.87 -15.35
C GLU A 290 -27.98 -3.18 -13.98
N GLU A 291 -26.67 -2.96 -13.83
CA GLU A 291 -25.94 -3.18 -12.57
C GLU A 291 -25.94 -1.90 -11.70
N ALA A 292 -25.70 -0.73 -12.30
CA ALA A 292 -25.80 0.57 -11.63
C ALA A 292 -27.16 0.79 -10.95
N TYR A 293 -28.25 0.26 -11.53
CA TYR A 293 -29.59 0.36 -10.98
C TYR A 293 -30.17 -0.99 -10.52
N ALA A 294 -29.38 -2.04 -10.29
CA ALA A 294 -29.89 -3.37 -9.88
C ALA A 294 -30.75 -3.35 -8.60
N VAL A 295 -30.45 -2.43 -7.68
CA VAL A 295 -31.20 -2.20 -6.43
C VAL A 295 -32.61 -1.66 -6.70
N ARG A 296 -32.81 -0.92 -7.80
CA ARG A 296 -34.11 -0.35 -8.22
C ARG A 296 -35.13 -1.45 -8.52
N ASP A 297 -34.74 -2.49 -9.24
CA ASP A 297 -35.66 -3.50 -9.75
C ASP A 297 -35.96 -4.61 -8.73
N THR A 298 -35.02 -4.92 -7.83
CA THR A 298 -35.26 -5.83 -6.69
C THR A 298 -36.32 -5.25 -5.75
N VAL A 299 -36.15 -4.01 -5.27
CA VAL A 299 -37.16 -3.31 -4.47
C VAL A 299 -38.46 -3.10 -5.27
N GLY A 300 -38.35 -2.78 -6.57
CA GLY A 300 -39.48 -2.63 -7.48
C GLY A 300 -40.35 -3.89 -7.63
N GLN A 301 -39.76 -5.09 -7.60
CA GLN A 301 -40.50 -6.34 -7.65
C GLN A 301 -41.29 -6.61 -6.37
N GLU A 302 -40.69 -6.49 -5.18
CA GLU A 302 -41.37 -6.74 -3.90
C GLU A 302 -42.56 -5.79 -3.67
N VAL A 303 -42.40 -4.51 -4.02
CA VAL A 303 -43.48 -3.51 -3.96
C VAL A 303 -44.58 -3.84 -4.97
N ARG A 304 -44.23 -4.29 -6.19
CA ARG A 304 -45.21 -4.63 -7.23
C ARG A 304 -45.99 -5.90 -6.90
N GLU A 305 -45.38 -6.91 -6.29
CA GLU A 305 -46.06 -8.15 -5.90
C GLU A 305 -46.98 -7.94 -4.69
N SER A 306 -46.52 -7.24 -3.64
CA SER A 306 -47.34 -6.91 -2.46
C SER A 306 -48.58 -6.07 -2.81
N VAL A 307 -48.45 -5.07 -3.68
CA VAL A 307 -49.59 -4.30 -4.24
C VAL A 307 -50.52 -5.19 -5.06
N GLY A 308 -49.97 -6.15 -5.82
CA GLY A 308 -50.75 -7.14 -6.57
C GLY A 308 -51.65 -8.00 -5.66
N GLN A 309 -51.12 -8.46 -4.53
CA GLN A 309 -51.89 -9.22 -3.54
C GLN A 309 -53.01 -8.39 -2.90
N LEU A 310 -52.74 -7.12 -2.55
CA LEU A 310 -53.74 -6.19 -2.01
C LEU A 310 -54.92 -5.99 -2.99
N LEU A 311 -54.63 -5.79 -4.28
CA LEU A 311 -55.65 -5.65 -5.32
C LEU A 311 -56.47 -6.93 -5.50
N LEU A 312 -55.84 -8.11 -5.45
CA LEU A 312 -56.54 -9.39 -5.47
C LEU A 312 -57.47 -9.58 -4.26
N ALA A 313 -57.04 -9.20 -3.06
CA ALA A 313 -57.87 -9.24 -1.86
C ALA A 313 -59.09 -8.31 -1.98
N ILE A 314 -58.92 -7.08 -2.48
CA ILE A 314 -60.02 -6.13 -2.73
C ILE A 314 -61.00 -6.68 -3.77
N VAL A 315 -60.51 -7.29 -4.85
CA VAL A 315 -61.34 -7.95 -5.86
C VAL A 315 -62.11 -9.14 -5.27
N ALA A 316 -61.47 -9.95 -4.42
CA ALA A 316 -62.12 -11.06 -3.71
C ALA A 316 -63.25 -10.56 -2.79
N VAL A 317 -63.01 -9.50 -2.01
CA VAL A 317 -64.04 -8.86 -1.15
C VAL A 317 -65.18 -8.26 -1.99
N ALA A 318 -64.87 -7.64 -3.14
CA ALA A 318 -65.88 -7.14 -4.07
C ALA A 318 -66.77 -8.28 -4.62
N PHE A 319 -66.18 -9.40 -5.05
CA PHE A 319 -66.91 -10.59 -5.47
C PHE A 319 -67.71 -11.24 -4.33
N LEU A 320 -67.17 -11.26 -3.11
CA LEU A 320 -67.88 -11.74 -1.92
C LEU A 320 -69.15 -10.90 -1.65
N SER A 321 -69.02 -9.57 -1.74
CA SER A 321 -70.16 -8.65 -1.58
C SER A 321 -71.23 -8.84 -2.66
N LEU A 322 -70.83 -9.09 -3.91
CA LEU A 322 -71.72 -9.41 -5.03
C LEU A 322 -72.39 -10.77 -4.86
N GLY A 323 -71.67 -11.77 -4.33
CA GLY A 323 -72.22 -13.09 -3.98
C GLY A 323 -73.28 -13.01 -2.90
N ILE A 324 -73.01 -12.29 -1.81
CA ILE A 324 -73.96 -12.01 -0.71
C ILE A 324 -75.19 -11.27 -1.25
N MET A 325 -75.01 -10.24 -2.08
CA MET A 325 -76.11 -9.51 -2.71
C MET A 325 -76.94 -10.41 -3.64
N GLY A 326 -76.30 -11.26 -4.45
CA GLY A 326 -76.96 -12.23 -5.32
C GLY A 326 -77.79 -13.26 -4.56
N PHE A 327 -77.28 -13.75 -3.42
CA PHE A 327 -77.98 -14.66 -2.52
C PHE A 327 -79.24 -14.01 -1.93
N ILE A 328 -79.14 -12.77 -1.45
CA ILE A 328 -80.27 -11.99 -0.91
C ILE A 328 -81.34 -11.74 -1.99
N LEU A 329 -80.94 -11.27 -3.17
CA LEU A 329 -81.85 -10.96 -4.28
C LEU A 329 -82.55 -12.22 -4.83
N GLY A 330 -81.83 -13.33 -4.95
CA GLY A 330 -82.38 -14.63 -5.37
C GLY A 330 -83.48 -15.13 -4.44
N ARG A 331 -83.23 -15.10 -3.13
CA ARG A 331 -84.20 -15.54 -2.10
C ARG A 331 -85.43 -14.64 -2.01
N GLN A 332 -85.28 -13.31 -2.14
CA GLN A 332 -86.41 -12.37 -2.00
C GLN A 332 -87.28 -12.23 -3.27
N THR A 333 -86.74 -12.51 -4.46
CA THR A 333 -87.45 -12.22 -5.73
C THR A 333 -87.95 -13.48 -6.45
N VAL A 334 -87.13 -14.53 -6.58
CA VAL A 334 -87.48 -15.71 -7.39
C VAL A 334 -88.41 -16.67 -6.63
N THR A 335 -88.16 -16.86 -5.34
CA THR A 335 -88.92 -17.81 -4.50
C THR A 335 -90.40 -17.46 -4.36
N PRO A 336 -90.82 -16.19 -4.14
CA PRO A 336 -92.24 -15.84 -4.06
C PRO A 336 -92.99 -16.02 -5.38
N LEU A 337 -92.37 -15.69 -6.52
CA LEU A 337 -93.03 -15.81 -7.83
C LEU A 337 -93.29 -17.27 -8.23
N ARG A 338 -92.31 -18.16 -8.04
CA ARG A 338 -92.50 -19.61 -8.26
C ARG A 338 -93.53 -20.21 -7.28
N ARG A 339 -93.59 -19.73 -6.03
CA ARG A 339 -94.62 -20.14 -5.06
C ARG A 339 -96.02 -19.64 -5.43
N LEU A 340 -96.18 -18.40 -5.90
CA LEU A 340 -97.48 -17.89 -6.36
C LEU A 340 -98.00 -18.71 -7.55
N GLN A 341 -97.12 -19.05 -8.50
CA GLN A 341 -97.45 -19.92 -9.63
C GLN A 341 -97.92 -21.31 -9.18
N SER A 342 -97.16 -22.01 -8.31
CA SER A 342 -97.54 -23.36 -7.89
C SER A 342 -98.80 -23.36 -7.02
N LYS A 343 -98.98 -22.35 -6.14
CA LYS A 343 -100.17 -22.25 -5.28
C LYS A 343 -101.45 -21.97 -6.08
N ALA A 344 -101.39 -21.13 -7.12
CA ALA A 344 -102.53 -20.92 -8.02
C ALA A 344 -102.94 -22.22 -8.72
N GLN A 345 -101.98 -23.05 -9.12
CA GLN A 345 -102.22 -24.36 -9.74
C GLN A 345 -102.81 -25.37 -8.73
N SER A 346 -102.40 -25.35 -7.45
CA SER A 346 -103.04 -26.16 -6.40
C SER A 346 -104.52 -25.79 -6.15
N MET A 347 -104.89 -24.52 -6.35
CA MET A 347 -106.30 -24.07 -6.23
C MET A 347 -107.17 -24.57 -7.40
N GLU A 348 -106.60 -24.78 -8.58
CA GLU A 348 -107.29 -25.37 -9.74
C GLU A 348 -107.63 -26.86 -9.51
N GLU A 349 -106.76 -27.58 -8.81
CA GLU A 349 -106.95 -28.99 -8.42
C GLU A 349 -107.85 -29.18 -7.18
N GLY A 350 -108.40 -28.08 -6.63
CA GLY A 350 -109.37 -28.10 -5.54
C GLY A 350 -108.80 -27.97 -4.12
N ASN A 351 -107.48 -27.80 -3.97
CA ASN A 351 -106.90 -27.46 -2.67
C ASN A 351 -107.02 -25.95 -2.40
N LEU A 352 -107.91 -25.57 -1.48
CA LEU A 352 -108.09 -24.18 -1.04
C LEU A 352 -107.24 -23.83 0.20
N ASP A 353 -106.52 -24.81 0.79
CA ASP A 353 -105.51 -24.54 1.81
C ASP A 353 -104.16 -24.22 1.18
N VAL A 354 -104.07 -23.02 0.63
CA VAL A 354 -102.83 -22.48 0.10
C VAL A 354 -102.70 -21.02 0.52
N ASP A 355 -101.66 -20.74 1.30
CA ASP A 355 -101.50 -19.41 1.85
C ASP A 355 -101.07 -18.34 0.82
N LEU A 356 -101.78 -17.21 0.82
CA LEU A 356 -101.61 -16.10 -0.12
C LEU A 356 -101.43 -14.75 0.61
N GLU A 357 -100.98 -14.77 1.85
CA GLU A 357 -100.53 -13.54 2.52
C GLU A 357 -99.21 -13.02 1.93
N THR A 358 -99.02 -11.70 2.00
CA THR A 358 -97.79 -11.04 1.59
C THR A 358 -97.52 -9.78 2.41
N GLY A 359 -96.29 -9.64 2.92
CA GLY A 359 -95.84 -8.40 3.56
C GLY A 359 -95.47 -7.30 2.55
N ARG A 360 -95.42 -7.61 1.25
CA ARG A 360 -95.00 -6.67 0.21
C ARG A 360 -96.09 -5.61 -0.06
N LYS A 361 -95.67 -4.35 -0.11
CA LYS A 361 -96.53 -3.19 -0.42
C LYS A 361 -96.40 -2.71 -1.87
N ASP A 362 -95.59 -3.43 -2.65
CA ASP A 362 -95.25 -3.14 -4.06
C ASP A 362 -96.23 -3.81 -5.06
N GLU A 363 -95.85 -3.82 -6.34
CA GLU A 363 -96.64 -4.34 -7.46
C GLU A 363 -96.92 -5.85 -7.34
N ILE A 364 -95.96 -6.66 -6.86
CA ILE A 364 -96.17 -8.08 -6.57
C ILE A 364 -97.05 -8.24 -5.33
N GLY A 365 -96.89 -7.32 -4.37
CA GLY A 365 -97.78 -7.17 -3.22
C GLY A 365 -99.24 -6.85 -3.57
N GLN A 366 -99.52 -6.23 -4.73
CA GLN A 366 -100.89 -6.06 -5.23
C GLN A 366 -101.42 -7.33 -5.89
N LEU A 367 -100.59 -8.04 -6.66
CA LEU A 367 -100.97 -9.26 -7.36
C LEU A 367 -101.41 -10.39 -6.39
N TYR A 368 -100.66 -10.58 -5.31
CA TYR A 368 -101.01 -11.52 -4.24
C TYR A 368 -102.39 -11.21 -3.61
N ARG A 369 -102.67 -9.94 -3.27
CA ARG A 369 -103.95 -9.52 -2.66
C ARG A 369 -105.16 -9.74 -3.58
N ALA A 370 -104.98 -9.70 -4.89
CA ALA A 370 -106.05 -10.00 -5.84
C ALA A 370 -106.45 -11.50 -5.82
N PHE A 371 -105.46 -12.41 -5.75
CA PHE A 371 -105.72 -13.84 -5.60
C PHE A 371 -106.22 -14.21 -4.19
N ASP A 372 -105.69 -13.56 -3.14
CA ASP A 372 -106.12 -13.80 -1.76
C ASP A 372 -107.60 -13.43 -1.52
N SER A 373 -108.06 -12.32 -2.10
CA SER A 373 -109.50 -11.96 -2.07
C SER A 373 -110.39 -12.99 -2.77
N MET A 374 -109.84 -13.84 -3.65
CA MET A 374 -110.55 -14.94 -4.31
C MET A 374 -110.50 -16.24 -3.47
N ARG A 375 -109.41 -16.47 -2.72
CA ARG A 375 -109.26 -17.54 -1.72
C ARG A 375 -110.24 -17.37 -0.56
N LEU A 376 -110.30 -16.17 0.02
CA LEU A 376 -111.05 -15.92 1.26
C LEU A 376 -112.56 -16.20 1.12
N SER A 377 -113.18 -15.80 0.01
CA SER A 377 -114.60 -16.10 -0.27
C SER A 377 -114.93 -17.58 -0.49
N LEU A 378 -113.93 -18.45 -0.63
CA LEU A 378 -114.09 -19.90 -0.80
C LEU A 378 -113.77 -20.71 0.46
N ARG A 379 -113.04 -20.13 1.43
CA ARG A 379 -112.56 -20.86 2.62
C ARG A 379 -113.36 -20.60 3.90
N GLU A 380 -114.12 -19.51 3.98
CA GLU A 380 -114.96 -19.16 5.15
C GLU A 380 -116.07 -20.21 5.46
N GLN A 381 -116.36 -21.14 4.54
CA GLN A 381 -117.42 -22.14 4.71
C GLN A 381 -116.99 -23.45 5.40
N ILE A 382 -115.69 -23.73 5.59
CA ILE A 382 -115.21 -25.02 6.13
C ILE A 382 -113.96 -24.83 7.04
N GLN A 383 -113.84 -25.28 8.29
CA GLN A 383 -114.74 -25.68 9.40
C GLN A 383 -113.88 -25.99 10.67
N GLU A 384 -112.64 -25.49 10.79
CA GLU A 384 -111.65 -26.00 11.78
C GLU A 384 -111.00 -24.95 12.71
N ALA A 385 -111.64 -23.80 12.91
CA ALA A 385 -111.13 -22.70 13.73
C ALA A 385 -111.50 -22.77 15.23
N GLN A 386 -111.55 -23.97 15.84
CA GLN A 386 -112.00 -24.14 17.25
C GLN A 386 -111.14 -25.01 18.17
N SER A 387 -110.08 -25.66 17.69
CA SER A 387 -109.19 -26.49 18.56
C SER A 387 -107.88 -25.79 18.95
N ALA A 388 -107.32 -24.94 18.08
CA ALA A 388 -105.97 -24.37 18.22
C ALA A 388 -105.89 -23.14 19.15
N ARG A 389 -106.51 -23.21 20.35
CA ARG A 389 -106.52 -22.08 21.31
C ARG A 389 -105.94 -22.39 22.69
N GLU A 390 -106.00 -23.64 23.17
CA GLU A 390 -105.55 -23.97 24.54
C GLU A 390 -104.02 -24.15 24.64
N GLU A 391 -103.32 -24.57 23.58
CA GLU A 391 -101.85 -24.66 23.57
C GLU A 391 -101.17 -23.28 23.54
N ALA A 392 -101.81 -22.28 22.93
CA ALA A 392 -101.20 -20.97 22.65
C ALA A 392 -101.09 -20.04 23.87
N GLU A 393 -101.65 -20.40 25.03
CA GLU A 393 -101.51 -19.62 26.26
C GLU A 393 -100.36 -20.16 27.14
N ALA A 394 -100.18 -21.48 27.23
CA ALA A 394 -99.06 -22.10 27.96
C ALA A 394 -97.69 -21.75 27.36
N GLU A 395 -97.55 -21.75 26.02
CA GLU A 395 -96.26 -21.46 25.38
C GLU A 395 -95.84 -19.99 25.52
N ARG A 396 -96.79 -19.06 25.70
CA ARG A 396 -96.47 -17.64 25.98
C ARG A 396 -95.81 -17.46 27.34
N GLU A 397 -96.26 -18.18 28.37
CA GLU A 397 -95.63 -18.16 29.71
C GLU A 397 -94.28 -18.90 29.75
N ARG A 398 -93.99 -19.76 28.77
CA ARG A 398 -92.66 -20.33 28.56
C ARG A 398 -91.72 -19.30 27.91
N ILE A 399 -92.12 -18.76 26.76
CA ILE A 399 -91.32 -17.77 26.01
C ILE A 399 -91.05 -16.51 26.86
N GLN A 400 -92.01 -16.01 27.64
CA GLN A 400 -91.77 -14.84 28.49
C GLN A 400 -90.75 -15.08 29.61
N ARG A 401 -90.62 -16.31 30.13
CA ARG A 401 -89.57 -16.63 31.12
C ARG A 401 -88.21 -16.77 30.48
N ILE A 402 -88.13 -17.48 29.35
CA ILE A 402 -86.88 -17.64 28.58
C ILE A 402 -86.39 -16.27 28.10
N ASN A 403 -87.27 -15.42 27.56
CA ASN A 403 -86.90 -14.06 27.15
C ASN A 403 -86.41 -13.22 28.32
N LYS A 404 -87.08 -13.23 29.48
CA LYS A 404 -86.62 -12.46 30.64
C LYS A 404 -85.26 -12.94 31.18
N GLN A 405 -84.99 -14.24 31.07
CA GLN A 405 -83.72 -14.84 31.46
C GLN A 405 -82.61 -14.52 30.46
N LEU A 406 -82.91 -14.52 29.16
CA LEU A 406 -82.03 -14.02 28.10
C LEU A 406 -81.75 -12.52 28.23
N GLU A 407 -82.76 -11.72 28.56
CA GLU A 407 -82.61 -10.28 28.87
C GLU A 407 -81.64 -10.10 30.05
N ALA A 408 -81.82 -10.84 31.15
CA ALA A 408 -80.91 -10.76 32.31
C ALA A 408 -79.47 -11.23 31.98
N THR A 409 -79.29 -12.36 31.30
CA THR A 409 -77.94 -12.82 30.90
C THR A 409 -77.29 -11.88 29.88
N ALA A 410 -78.07 -11.22 29.02
CA ALA A 410 -77.55 -10.21 28.09
C ALA A 410 -77.18 -8.90 28.79
N ASP A 411 -77.92 -8.50 29.84
CA ASP A 411 -77.53 -7.39 30.72
C ASP A 411 -76.22 -7.75 31.47
N ASP A 412 -76.14 -8.93 32.10
CA ASP A 412 -74.93 -9.43 32.78
C ASP A 412 -73.70 -9.47 31.84
N TYR A 413 -73.88 -9.92 30.59
CA TYR A 413 -72.80 -9.95 29.59
C TYR A 413 -72.46 -8.54 29.08
N SER A 414 -73.41 -7.62 29.03
CA SER A 414 -73.14 -6.21 28.67
C SER A 414 -72.28 -5.52 29.72
N ASP A 415 -72.50 -5.80 31.01
CA ASP A 415 -71.65 -5.26 32.10
C ASP A 415 -70.22 -5.82 32.03
N VAL A 416 -70.06 -7.10 31.65
CA VAL A 416 -68.73 -7.72 31.43
C VAL A 416 -68.02 -7.15 30.19
N MET A 417 -68.74 -7.00 29.07
CA MET A 417 -68.19 -6.34 27.87
C MET A 417 -67.79 -4.89 28.14
N GLN A 418 -68.51 -4.18 29.02
CA GLN A 418 -68.16 -2.81 29.38
C GLN A 418 -66.87 -2.75 30.21
N ARG A 419 -66.65 -3.67 31.16
CA ARG A 419 -65.39 -3.74 31.92
C ARG A 419 -64.17 -3.93 31.00
N ALA A 420 -64.24 -4.93 30.10
CA ALA A 420 -63.17 -5.16 29.11
C ALA A 420 -62.96 -3.96 28.16
N ALA A 421 -64.02 -3.25 27.79
CA ALA A 421 -63.92 -2.03 26.98
C ALA A 421 -63.39 -0.80 27.74
N GLU A 422 -63.37 -0.83 29.07
CA GLU A 422 -62.78 0.21 29.92
C GLU A 422 -61.29 -0.03 30.20
N GLY A 423 -60.86 -1.30 30.25
CA GLY A 423 -59.47 -1.77 30.34
C GLY A 423 -59.30 -3.15 30.98
N ASP A 424 -60.32 -3.64 31.68
CA ASP A 424 -60.25 -4.82 32.56
C ASP A 424 -60.43 -6.13 31.77
N LEU A 425 -59.32 -6.72 31.34
CA LEU A 425 -59.30 -7.96 30.54
C LEU A 425 -59.62 -9.20 31.40
N THR A 426 -59.38 -9.15 32.71
CA THR A 426 -59.78 -10.19 33.69
C THR A 426 -61.30 -10.47 33.69
N ALA A 427 -62.11 -9.58 33.14
CA ALA A 427 -63.57 -9.65 33.14
C ALA A 427 -64.13 -10.83 32.31
N ARG A 428 -64.28 -12.00 32.94
CA ARG A 428 -64.88 -13.21 32.33
C ARG A 428 -66.42 -13.29 32.45
N MET A 429 -67.06 -13.82 31.41
CA MET A 429 -68.51 -14.07 31.34
C MET A 429 -68.93 -15.37 32.03
N ALA A 430 -70.12 -15.35 32.64
CA ALA A 430 -70.71 -16.51 33.29
C ALA A 430 -71.32 -17.50 32.26
N THR A 431 -70.66 -18.65 32.09
CA THR A 431 -71.05 -19.74 31.18
C THR A 431 -72.22 -20.60 31.71
N THR A 432 -72.57 -20.46 32.99
CA THR A 432 -73.56 -21.30 33.71
C THR A 432 -75.03 -20.93 33.48
N THR A 433 -75.38 -20.55 32.25
CA THR A 433 -76.74 -20.15 31.84
C THR A 433 -77.56 -21.32 31.26
N GLU A 434 -78.89 -21.28 31.40
CA GLU A 434 -79.79 -22.32 30.87
C GLU A 434 -80.03 -22.23 29.35
N ASN A 435 -79.33 -21.32 28.64
CA ASN A 435 -79.40 -21.19 27.19
C ASN A 435 -78.05 -21.54 26.54
N GLU A 436 -78.02 -22.66 25.82
CA GLU A 436 -76.83 -23.21 25.16
C GLU A 436 -76.13 -22.20 24.21
N ALA A 437 -76.88 -21.30 23.57
CA ALA A 437 -76.31 -20.29 22.67
C ALA A 437 -75.72 -19.08 23.41
N MET A 438 -76.23 -18.74 24.61
CA MET A 438 -75.58 -17.73 25.45
C MET A 438 -74.34 -18.31 26.13
N ALA A 439 -74.37 -19.58 26.56
CA ALA A 439 -73.20 -20.26 27.10
C ALA A 439 -72.05 -20.31 26.08
N ALA A 440 -72.33 -20.69 24.83
CA ALA A 440 -71.36 -20.65 23.74
C ALA A 440 -70.76 -19.25 23.54
N ILE A 441 -71.59 -18.19 23.51
CA ILE A 441 -71.10 -16.80 23.39
C ILE A 441 -70.17 -16.42 24.56
N ALA A 442 -70.43 -16.91 25.77
CA ALA A 442 -69.54 -16.67 26.91
C ALA A 442 -68.23 -17.47 26.82
N ASP A 443 -68.27 -18.72 26.37
CA ASP A 443 -67.06 -19.52 26.11
C ASP A 443 -66.20 -18.86 25.02
N GLU A 444 -66.80 -18.54 23.86
CA GLU A 444 -66.19 -17.86 22.71
C GLU A 444 -65.61 -16.47 23.07
N TYR A 445 -66.31 -15.70 23.92
CA TYR A 445 -65.82 -14.42 24.43
C TYR A 445 -64.66 -14.57 25.42
N ASN A 446 -64.73 -15.55 26.33
CA ASN A 446 -63.68 -15.80 27.32
C ASN A 446 -62.39 -16.31 26.67
N GLU A 447 -62.50 -17.07 25.58
CA GLU A 447 -61.37 -17.51 24.74
C GLU A 447 -60.71 -16.30 24.05
N MET A 448 -61.50 -15.46 23.36
CA MET A 448 -61.03 -14.20 22.76
C MET A 448 -60.37 -13.25 23.77
N LEU A 449 -60.91 -13.14 24.99
CA LEU A 449 -60.31 -12.29 26.03
C LEU A 449 -58.97 -12.85 26.53
N ALA A 450 -58.84 -14.18 26.65
CA ALA A 450 -57.57 -14.80 27.02
C ALA A 450 -56.49 -14.64 25.93
N GLU A 451 -56.87 -14.72 24.64
CA GLU A 451 -55.93 -14.44 23.54
C GLU A 451 -55.45 -12.97 23.55
N ILE A 452 -56.36 -12.01 23.82
CA ILE A 452 -56.00 -10.58 23.92
C ILE A 452 -55.12 -10.33 25.15
N GLU A 453 -55.44 -10.94 26.30
CA GLU A 453 -54.68 -10.84 27.54
C GLU A 453 -53.24 -11.36 27.38
N GLN A 454 -53.07 -12.56 26.81
CA GLN A 454 -51.76 -13.10 26.45
C GLN A 454 -51.00 -12.18 25.47
N THR A 455 -51.69 -11.60 24.48
CA THR A 455 -51.06 -10.68 23.52
C THR A 455 -50.54 -9.41 24.21
N ILE A 456 -51.27 -8.86 25.20
CA ILE A 456 -50.82 -7.70 25.97
C ILE A 456 -49.61 -8.04 26.85
N GLU A 457 -49.58 -9.24 27.45
CA GLU A 457 -48.46 -9.72 28.26
C GLU A 457 -47.20 -9.95 27.41
N GLU A 458 -47.33 -10.58 26.25
CA GLU A 458 -46.24 -10.76 25.28
C GLU A 458 -45.69 -9.39 24.78
N LEU A 459 -46.58 -8.41 24.55
CA LEU A 459 -46.17 -7.05 24.16
C LEU A 459 -45.46 -6.27 25.29
N ASN A 460 -45.88 -6.43 26.56
CA ASN A 460 -45.24 -5.73 27.68
C ASN A 460 -43.87 -6.38 28.01
N ALA A 461 -43.76 -7.71 27.88
CA ALA A 461 -42.48 -8.42 27.95
C ALA A 461 -41.52 -7.99 26.83
N PHE A 462 -42.01 -7.88 25.59
CA PHE A 462 -41.22 -7.38 24.46
C PHE A 462 -40.77 -5.92 24.67
N ALA A 463 -41.64 -5.05 25.19
CA ALA A 463 -41.26 -3.68 25.52
C ALA A 463 -40.13 -3.62 26.58
N ALA A 464 -40.19 -4.44 27.63
CA ALA A 464 -39.13 -4.53 28.63
C ALA A 464 -37.81 -5.08 28.07
N GLU A 465 -37.86 -6.04 27.14
CA GLU A 465 -36.68 -6.57 26.44
C GLU A 465 -36.04 -5.51 25.53
N VAL A 466 -36.85 -4.77 24.75
CA VAL A 466 -36.38 -3.67 23.89
C VAL A 466 -35.75 -2.54 24.71
N ALA A 467 -36.34 -2.15 25.84
CA ALA A 467 -35.76 -1.14 26.73
C ALA A 467 -34.39 -1.60 27.28
N THR A 468 -34.30 -2.85 27.77
CA THR A 468 -33.06 -3.44 28.30
C THR A 468 -31.96 -3.53 27.24
N ALA A 469 -32.31 -3.97 26.02
CA ALA A 469 -31.38 -4.01 24.89
C ALA A 469 -30.91 -2.62 24.47
N SER A 470 -31.79 -1.61 24.54
CA SER A 470 -31.46 -0.22 24.22
C SER A 470 -30.51 0.41 25.24
N GLU A 471 -30.70 0.14 26.54
CA GLU A 471 -29.75 0.54 27.58
C GLU A 471 -28.36 -0.10 27.36
N GLN A 472 -28.31 -1.39 26.99
CA GLN A 472 -27.06 -2.08 26.69
C GLN A 472 -26.35 -1.49 25.44
N VAL A 473 -27.08 -1.21 24.36
CA VAL A 473 -26.54 -0.57 23.15
C VAL A 473 -26.02 0.83 23.46
N THR A 474 -26.71 1.58 24.33
CA THR A 474 -26.26 2.91 24.78
C THR A 474 -24.90 2.81 25.49
N ALA A 475 -24.78 1.90 26.48
CA ALA A 475 -23.54 1.70 27.22
C ALA A 475 -22.36 1.30 26.32
N SER A 476 -22.54 0.30 25.45
CA SER A 476 -21.47 -0.10 24.52
C SER A 476 -21.14 0.96 23.46
N SER A 477 -22.08 1.86 23.13
CA SER A 477 -21.76 3.02 22.26
C SER A 477 -20.84 4.02 22.96
N GLU A 478 -20.97 4.19 24.29
CA GLU A 478 -20.06 5.04 25.07
C GLU A 478 -18.68 4.39 25.26
N GLU A 479 -18.61 3.06 25.44
CA GLU A 479 -17.35 2.31 25.47
C GLU A 479 -16.57 2.44 24.16
N VAL A 480 -17.22 2.23 23.01
CA VAL A 480 -16.57 2.34 21.70
C VAL A 480 -16.22 3.80 21.36
N ARG A 481 -16.98 4.79 21.84
CA ARG A 481 -16.62 6.22 21.72
C ARG A 481 -15.30 6.50 22.45
N SER A 482 -15.19 6.07 23.71
CA SER A 482 -13.96 6.23 24.52
C SER A 482 -12.74 5.57 23.85
N ALA A 483 -12.94 4.38 23.26
CA ALA A 483 -11.90 3.72 22.45
C ALA A 483 -11.54 4.50 21.17
N SER A 484 -12.50 5.17 20.52
CA SER A 484 -12.27 6.01 19.34
C SER A 484 -11.51 7.29 19.69
N GLU A 485 -11.82 7.91 20.82
CA GLU A 485 -11.07 9.04 21.40
C GLU A 485 -9.61 8.63 21.68
N GLN A 486 -9.39 7.47 22.32
CA GLN A 486 -8.04 6.95 22.57
C GLN A 486 -7.27 6.58 21.28
N ILE A 487 -7.96 6.11 20.24
CA ILE A 487 -7.35 5.88 18.92
C ILE A 487 -6.86 7.20 18.34
N SER A 488 -7.68 8.26 18.37
CA SER A 488 -7.29 9.59 17.86
C SER A 488 -6.06 10.16 18.58
N ASP A 489 -5.98 10.05 19.92
CA ASP A 489 -4.79 10.45 20.69
C ASP A 489 -3.54 9.63 20.31
N SER A 490 -3.69 8.31 20.14
CA SER A 490 -2.59 7.42 19.75
C SER A 490 -2.07 7.73 18.34
N VAL A 491 -2.97 8.06 17.42
CA VAL A 491 -2.67 8.38 16.02
C VAL A 491 -2.00 9.76 15.89
N GLN A 492 -2.36 10.74 16.73
CA GLN A 492 -1.62 11.99 16.85
C GLN A 492 -0.17 11.77 17.34
N GLU A 493 0.07 10.85 18.29
CA GLU A 493 1.44 10.52 18.72
C GLU A 493 2.24 9.80 17.62
N ILE A 494 1.60 8.96 16.81
CA ILE A 494 2.23 8.30 15.64
C ILE A 494 2.62 9.34 14.59
N SER A 495 1.71 10.26 14.21
CA SER A 495 1.97 11.34 13.24
C SER A 495 3.13 12.23 13.71
N ALA A 496 3.08 12.73 14.95
CA ALA A 496 4.19 13.48 15.55
C ALA A 496 5.47 12.64 15.72
N GLY A 497 5.39 11.30 15.68
CA GLY A 497 6.53 10.39 15.59
C GLY A 497 7.16 10.37 14.20
N ALA A 498 6.34 10.27 13.15
CA ALA A 498 6.76 10.27 11.75
C ALA A 498 7.41 11.60 11.33
N GLU A 499 6.88 12.75 11.78
CA GLU A 499 7.52 14.07 11.60
C GLU A 499 8.96 14.09 12.15
N ARG A 500 9.13 13.67 13.41
CA ARG A 500 10.45 13.57 14.07
C ARG A 500 11.38 12.56 13.40
N GLN A 501 10.83 11.53 12.76
CA GLN A 501 11.60 10.58 11.97
C GLN A 501 12.11 11.23 10.68
N ASN A 502 11.29 12.01 9.97
CA ASN A 502 11.70 12.76 8.78
C ASN A 502 12.83 13.78 9.11
N ASP A 503 12.68 14.58 10.17
CA ASP A 503 13.75 15.47 10.69
C ASP A 503 15.07 14.72 10.97
N SER A 504 14.96 13.51 11.53
CA SER A 504 16.13 12.66 11.84
C SER A 504 16.77 12.10 10.57
N LEU A 505 15.97 11.71 9.58
CA LEU A 505 16.44 11.18 8.29
C LEU A 505 17.13 12.25 7.44
N GLN A 506 16.60 13.48 7.43
CA GLN A 506 17.28 14.64 6.81
C GLN A 506 18.66 14.88 7.46
N SER A 507 18.76 14.72 8.78
CA SER A 507 20.03 14.83 9.51
C SER A 507 21.03 13.73 9.12
N VAL A 508 20.55 12.48 8.91
CA VAL A 508 21.39 11.38 8.40
C VAL A 508 21.82 11.62 6.94
N ASN A 509 20.94 12.15 6.08
CA ASN A 509 21.26 12.45 4.68
C ASN A 509 22.40 13.49 4.59
N GLN A 510 22.40 14.52 5.45
CA GLN A 510 23.53 15.47 5.56
C GLN A 510 24.83 14.78 6.00
N GLU A 511 24.80 13.91 7.01
CA GLU A 511 25.99 13.16 7.46
C GLU A 511 26.54 12.24 6.35
N MET A 512 25.67 11.66 5.51
CA MET A 512 26.09 10.85 4.34
C MET A 512 26.69 11.71 3.21
N SER A 513 26.22 12.95 3.04
CA SER A 513 26.80 13.93 2.10
C SER A 513 28.20 14.38 2.53
N ASP A 514 28.37 14.64 3.83
CA ASP A 514 29.66 14.95 4.44
C ASP A 514 30.61 13.73 4.36
N LEU A 515 30.12 12.51 4.63
CA LEU A 515 30.88 11.27 4.47
C LEU A 515 31.36 11.09 3.01
N SER A 516 30.47 11.20 2.03
CA SER A 516 30.80 11.12 0.59
C SER A 516 31.91 12.12 0.21
N THR A 517 31.84 13.34 0.75
CA THR A 517 32.88 14.37 0.55
C THR A 517 34.24 13.91 1.11
N THR A 518 34.27 13.32 2.31
CA THR A 518 35.53 12.77 2.87
C THR A 518 36.04 11.54 2.12
N THR A 519 35.15 10.72 1.56
CA THR A 519 35.51 9.58 0.70
C THR A 519 36.20 10.06 -0.60
N GLU A 520 35.72 11.15 -1.22
CA GLU A 520 36.39 11.79 -2.35
C GLU A 520 37.77 12.36 -1.97
N GLU A 521 37.90 13.01 -0.80
CA GLU A 521 39.19 13.51 -0.31
C GLU A 521 40.19 12.37 -0.04
N ILE A 522 39.74 11.24 0.51
CA ILE A 522 40.57 10.04 0.73
C ILE A 522 41.01 9.42 -0.60
N ALA A 523 40.12 9.34 -1.60
CA ALA A 523 40.47 8.85 -2.94
C ALA A 523 41.49 9.76 -3.63
N ALA A 524 41.33 11.08 -3.55
CA ALA A 524 42.28 12.05 -4.10
C ALA A 524 43.66 11.96 -3.42
N SER A 525 43.67 11.90 -2.08
CA SER A 525 44.88 11.74 -1.26
C SER A 525 45.62 10.44 -1.57
N SER A 526 44.89 9.33 -1.70
CA SER A 526 45.45 8.01 -2.03
C SER A 526 46.14 8.04 -3.40
N ASN A 527 45.53 8.66 -4.41
CA ASN A 527 46.17 8.83 -5.72
C ASN A 527 47.45 9.68 -5.64
N GLU A 528 47.50 10.76 -4.84
CA GLU A 528 48.75 11.54 -4.66
C GLU A 528 49.85 10.70 -3.98
N VAL A 529 49.52 9.87 -2.98
CA VAL A 529 50.51 8.99 -2.33
C VAL A 529 51.02 7.90 -3.29
N ALA A 530 50.17 7.34 -4.16
CA ALA A 530 50.60 6.40 -5.20
C ALA A 530 51.60 7.04 -6.18
N ASP A 531 51.28 8.25 -6.68
CA ASP A 531 52.13 9.03 -7.58
C ASP A 531 53.52 9.34 -6.94
N ILE A 532 53.53 9.65 -5.65
CA ILE A 532 54.75 9.86 -4.86
C ILE A 532 55.53 8.55 -4.67
N ALA A 533 54.84 7.43 -4.43
CA ALA A 533 55.45 6.11 -4.24
C ALA A 533 56.12 5.60 -5.53
N GLU A 534 55.44 5.63 -6.67
CA GLU A 534 56.03 5.24 -7.97
C GLU A 534 57.29 6.07 -8.27
N ARG A 535 57.20 7.40 -8.11
CA ARG A 535 58.33 8.32 -8.34
C ARG A 535 59.47 8.11 -7.34
N THR A 536 59.19 7.62 -6.14
CA THR A 536 60.22 7.23 -5.16
C THR A 536 60.91 5.95 -5.58
N ALA A 537 60.17 4.94 -6.06
CA ALA A 537 60.75 3.71 -6.62
C ALA A 537 61.60 3.98 -7.87
N GLU A 538 61.15 4.84 -8.79
CA GLU A 538 61.96 5.30 -9.93
C GLU A 538 63.24 6.00 -9.48
N THR A 539 63.15 6.88 -8.47
CA THR A 539 64.29 7.64 -7.95
C THR A 539 65.31 6.74 -7.25
N GLY A 540 64.87 5.79 -6.44
CA GLY A 540 65.72 4.77 -5.79
C GLY A 540 66.48 3.95 -6.84
N LYS A 541 65.76 3.43 -7.83
CA LYS A 541 66.32 2.68 -8.97
C LYS A 541 67.33 3.49 -9.80
N ALA A 542 67.02 4.74 -10.12
CA ALA A 542 67.94 5.62 -10.84
C ALA A 542 69.20 5.96 -10.03
N GLY A 543 69.06 6.16 -8.71
CA GLY A 543 70.18 6.33 -7.79
C GLY A 543 71.06 5.08 -7.71
N ARG A 544 70.43 3.90 -7.59
CA ARG A 544 71.09 2.59 -7.56
C ARG A 544 71.92 2.36 -8.83
N ASP A 545 71.34 2.61 -10.00
CA ASP A 545 72.02 2.43 -11.29
C ASP A 545 73.21 3.41 -11.45
N ALA A 546 73.09 4.64 -10.93
CA ALA A 546 74.19 5.60 -10.88
C ALA A 546 75.30 5.18 -9.89
N ALA A 547 74.95 4.62 -8.74
CA ALA A 547 75.89 4.09 -7.76
C ALA A 547 76.64 2.85 -8.30
N GLN A 548 75.95 1.93 -9.00
CA GLN A 548 76.58 0.81 -9.70
C GLN A 548 77.59 1.29 -10.77
N ALA A 549 77.29 2.37 -11.49
CA ALA A 549 78.24 2.98 -12.43
C ALA A 549 79.46 3.58 -11.71
N ALA A 550 79.30 4.19 -10.53
CA ALA A 550 80.43 4.67 -9.73
C ALA A 550 81.34 3.53 -9.25
N ILE A 551 80.78 2.39 -8.80
CA ILE A 551 81.56 1.19 -8.44
C ILE A 551 82.32 0.65 -9.66
N ALA A 552 81.74 0.69 -10.85
CA ALA A 552 82.43 0.29 -12.08
C ALA A 552 83.64 1.19 -12.38
N SER A 553 83.53 2.52 -12.21
CA SER A 553 84.66 3.44 -12.34
C SER A 553 85.70 3.29 -11.23
N MET A 554 85.31 2.92 -10.00
CA MET A 554 86.27 2.63 -8.92
C MET A 554 87.16 1.43 -9.25
N ARG A 555 86.59 0.35 -9.83
CA ARG A 555 87.39 -0.79 -10.33
C ARG A 555 88.33 -0.41 -11.48
N GLU A 556 87.92 0.51 -12.35
CA GLU A 556 88.77 1.02 -13.44
C GLU A 556 89.96 1.84 -12.90
N ILE A 557 89.78 2.51 -11.75
CA ILE A 557 90.86 3.19 -10.99
C ILE A 557 91.74 2.17 -10.26
N GLU A 558 91.17 1.12 -9.65
CA GLU A 558 91.92 0.03 -8.99
C GLU A 558 92.86 -0.69 -9.98
N ASP A 559 92.38 -1.00 -11.19
CA ASP A 559 93.17 -1.51 -12.32
C ASP A 559 94.26 -0.53 -12.77
N GLU A 560 94.05 0.79 -12.65
CA GLU A 560 95.03 1.84 -13.00
C GLU A 560 96.12 1.98 -11.92
N SER A 561 95.75 2.00 -10.65
CA SER A 561 96.68 1.98 -9.50
C SER A 561 97.55 0.72 -9.53
N SER A 562 96.96 -0.45 -9.79
CA SER A 562 97.70 -1.71 -9.93
C SER A 562 98.77 -1.65 -11.04
N ARG A 563 98.43 -1.08 -12.19
CA ARG A 563 99.39 -0.87 -13.30
C ARG A 563 100.47 0.16 -12.97
N ALA A 564 100.12 1.23 -12.25
CA ALA A 564 101.09 2.21 -11.78
C ALA A 564 102.10 1.60 -10.79
N VAL A 565 101.67 0.69 -9.90
CA VAL A 565 102.57 -0.06 -9.02
C VAL A 565 103.51 -0.98 -9.82
N GLU A 566 103.05 -1.65 -10.88
CA GLU A 566 103.95 -2.42 -11.76
C GLU A 566 105.00 -1.53 -12.47
N GLU A 567 104.60 -0.37 -13.01
CA GLU A 567 105.54 0.57 -13.64
C GLU A 567 106.56 1.16 -12.65
N ILE A 568 106.13 1.45 -11.41
CA ILE A 568 106.99 1.96 -10.33
C ILE A 568 108.01 0.90 -9.89
N ASN A 569 107.60 -0.36 -9.74
CA ASN A 569 108.51 -1.48 -9.44
C ASN A 569 109.51 -1.74 -10.59
N GLN A 570 109.07 -1.60 -11.84
CA GLN A 570 109.96 -1.68 -13.00
C GLN A 570 110.96 -0.50 -13.01
N LEU A 571 110.54 0.71 -12.64
CA LEU A 571 111.45 1.86 -12.50
C LEU A 571 112.48 1.65 -11.38
N GLU A 572 112.13 1.09 -10.22
CA GLU A 572 113.13 0.76 -9.19
C GLU A 572 114.14 -0.28 -9.71
N THR A 573 113.67 -1.26 -10.49
CA THR A 573 114.53 -2.28 -11.11
C THR A 573 115.50 -1.68 -12.14
N GLU A 574 115.08 -0.69 -12.92
CA GLU A 574 115.97 0.04 -13.84
C GLU A 574 116.95 0.96 -13.08
N VAL A 575 116.50 1.64 -12.01
CA VAL A 575 117.39 2.44 -11.13
C VAL A 575 118.50 1.57 -10.52
N GLY A 576 118.17 0.37 -10.04
CA GLY A 576 119.17 -0.59 -9.53
C GLY A 576 120.17 -1.09 -10.59
N GLN A 577 119.75 -1.23 -11.85
CA GLN A 577 120.68 -1.55 -12.95
C GLN A 577 121.63 -0.39 -13.30
N ILE A 578 121.19 0.86 -13.11
CA ILE A 578 122.05 2.03 -13.28
C ILE A 578 123.04 2.12 -12.11
N ASP A 579 122.63 1.77 -10.90
CA ASP A 579 123.46 1.70 -9.69
C ASP A 579 124.67 0.76 -9.88
N GLU A 580 124.43 -0.48 -10.32
CA GLU A 580 125.51 -1.44 -10.68
C GLU A 580 126.47 -0.88 -11.76
N LEU A 581 125.96 -0.07 -12.70
CA LEU A 581 126.77 0.57 -13.73
C LEU A 581 127.61 1.74 -13.16
N ILE A 582 127.11 2.46 -12.15
CA ILE A 582 127.84 3.53 -11.47
C ILE A 582 128.94 2.95 -10.57
N GLU A 583 128.68 1.90 -9.78
CA GLU A 583 129.74 1.13 -9.09
C GLU A 583 130.85 0.71 -10.08
N ARG A 584 130.45 0.21 -11.26
CA ARG A 584 131.38 -0.24 -12.30
C ARG A 584 132.18 0.92 -12.91
N ILE A 585 131.60 2.11 -13.01
CA ILE A 585 132.30 3.33 -13.46
C ILE A 585 133.28 3.82 -12.38
N GLN A 586 132.93 3.73 -11.09
CA GLN A 586 133.86 4.02 -10.00
C GLN A 586 135.04 3.04 -9.98
N GLU A 587 134.80 1.72 -10.12
CA GLU A 587 135.89 0.74 -10.25
C GLU A 587 136.84 1.07 -11.40
N ILE A 588 136.30 1.41 -12.58
CA ILE A 588 137.08 1.75 -13.77
C ILE A 588 137.85 3.06 -13.56
N SER A 589 137.26 4.03 -12.85
CA SER A 589 137.88 5.31 -12.53
C SER A 589 139.02 5.13 -11.53
N ASP A 590 138.85 4.37 -10.45
CA ASP A 590 139.93 4.04 -9.50
C ASP A 590 141.03 3.19 -10.14
N GLN A 591 140.69 2.24 -11.02
CA GLN A 591 141.68 1.51 -11.81
C GLN A 591 142.45 2.44 -12.77
N THR A 592 141.78 3.41 -13.38
CA THR A 592 142.41 4.39 -14.28
C THR A 592 143.29 5.36 -13.50
N ASN A 593 142.84 5.84 -12.33
CA ASN A 593 143.60 6.67 -11.38
C ASN A 593 144.87 5.94 -10.95
N MET A 594 144.77 4.66 -10.59
CA MET A 594 145.91 3.81 -10.25
C MET A 594 146.85 3.54 -11.43
N LEU A 595 146.34 3.33 -12.64
CA LEU A 595 147.18 3.17 -13.85
C LEU A 595 147.90 4.48 -14.21
N ALA A 596 147.21 5.61 -14.15
CA ALA A 596 147.74 6.95 -14.40
C ALA A 596 148.78 7.34 -13.34
N LEU A 597 148.53 7.06 -12.07
CA LEU A 597 149.48 7.24 -10.97
C LEU A 597 150.76 6.40 -11.19
N ASN A 598 150.62 5.12 -11.56
CA ASN A 598 151.76 4.26 -11.89
C ASN A 598 152.54 4.78 -13.11
N ALA A 599 151.85 5.25 -14.14
CA ALA A 599 152.49 5.84 -15.34
C ALA A 599 153.23 7.15 -15.02
N ASN A 600 152.67 8.01 -14.17
CA ASN A 600 153.29 9.26 -13.71
C ASN A 600 154.54 8.97 -12.85
N ILE A 601 154.48 7.95 -11.98
CA ILE A 601 155.63 7.45 -11.20
C ILE A 601 156.75 6.91 -12.12
N GLU A 602 156.41 6.14 -13.16
CA GLU A 602 157.42 5.54 -14.05
C GLU A 602 158.00 6.57 -15.05
N ALA A 603 157.19 7.55 -15.50
CA ALA A 603 157.68 8.73 -16.21
C ALA A 603 158.67 9.53 -15.34
N SER A 604 158.37 9.70 -14.05
CA SER A 604 159.28 10.35 -13.09
C SER A 604 160.59 9.57 -12.87
N ARG A 605 160.54 8.23 -12.90
CA ARG A 605 161.72 7.34 -12.77
C ARG A 605 162.60 7.27 -14.01
N SER A 606 162.06 7.54 -15.19
CA SER A 606 162.77 7.41 -16.48
C SER A 606 163.81 8.52 -16.75
N THR A 607 164.11 9.34 -15.74
CA THR A 607 164.96 10.54 -15.82
C THR A 607 166.46 10.22 -15.91
N SER A 608 166.92 9.72 -17.07
CA SER A 608 168.35 9.50 -17.38
C SER A 608 168.70 9.68 -18.88
N GLY A 609 168.16 10.73 -19.50
CA GLY A 609 168.55 11.19 -20.84
C GLY A 609 167.63 12.32 -21.32
N GLU A 610 168.13 13.29 -22.09
CA GLU A 610 167.31 14.42 -22.55
C GLU A 610 166.33 14.03 -23.68
N GLY A 611 165.09 13.68 -23.32
CA GLY A 611 164.00 13.51 -24.27
C GLY A 611 162.67 13.10 -23.64
N ASP A 612 161.65 13.94 -23.83
CA ASP A 612 160.22 13.75 -23.52
C ASP A 612 159.79 13.81 -22.05
N GLY A 613 159.08 14.90 -21.71
CA GLY A 613 158.31 15.07 -20.47
C GLY A 613 156.78 15.03 -20.68
N GLY A 614 156.32 14.81 -21.92
CA GLY A 614 154.91 14.83 -22.29
C GLY A 614 154.11 13.68 -21.68
N PHE A 615 154.69 12.47 -21.60
CA PHE A 615 154.04 11.32 -20.96
C PHE A 615 153.70 11.56 -19.48
N GLY A 616 154.52 12.31 -18.74
CA GLY A 616 154.22 12.67 -17.34
C GLY A 616 153.02 13.63 -17.23
N VAL A 617 152.92 14.59 -18.16
CA VAL A 617 151.77 15.51 -18.24
C VAL A 617 150.50 14.76 -18.62
N VAL A 618 150.54 13.90 -19.65
CA VAL A 618 149.39 13.07 -20.04
C VAL A 618 148.97 12.12 -18.91
N ALA A 619 149.91 11.56 -18.15
CA ALA A 619 149.60 10.73 -16.99
C ALA A 619 149.01 11.52 -15.80
N GLN A 620 149.33 12.81 -15.66
CA GLN A 620 148.64 13.69 -14.69
C GLN A 620 147.24 14.06 -15.19
N GLU A 621 147.09 14.43 -16.47
CA GLU A 621 145.81 14.78 -17.10
C GLU A 621 144.81 13.62 -17.01
N VAL A 622 145.23 12.39 -17.35
CA VAL A 622 144.37 11.19 -17.23
C VAL A 622 144.05 10.88 -15.77
N LYS A 623 144.94 11.21 -14.82
CA LYS A 623 144.67 11.04 -13.40
C LYS A 623 143.61 12.03 -12.92
N GLU A 624 143.70 13.30 -13.30
CA GLU A 624 142.70 14.32 -13.02
C GLU A 624 141.35 13.97 -13.68
N LEU A 625 141.34 13.56 -14.96
CA LEU A 625 140.13 13.07 -15.63
C LEU A 625 139.49 11.84 -14.95
N SER A 626 140.30 10.94 -14.35
CA SER A 626 139.80 9.79 -13.59
C SER A 626 139.34 10.14 -12.17
N GLN A 627 139.76 11.29 -11.64
CA GLN A 627 139.23 11.85 -10.40
C GLN A 627 137.89 12.53 -10.71
N ASP A 628 137.85 13.44 -11.70
CA ASP A 628 136.63 14.09 -12.18
C ASP A 628 135.53 13.07 -12.56
N ALA A 629 135.90 11.94 -13.19
CA ALA A 629 134.97 10.86 -13.53
C ALA A 629 134.48 10.04 -12.33
N LYS A 630 135.23 10.02 -11.22
CA LYS A 630 134.79 9.41 -9.96
C LYS A 630 133.91 10.38 -9.18
N ASP A 631 134.36 11.60 -8.99
CA ASP A 631 133.61 12.67 -8.30
C ASP A 631 132.24 12.91 -8.99
N ALA A 632 132.17 12.79 -10.32
CA ALA A 632 130.92 12.84 -11.08
C ALA A 632 130.08 11.55 -11.03
N ALA A 633 130.67 10.39 -10.70
CA ALA A 633 129.93 9.15 -10.47
C ALA A 633 129.30 9.16 -9.06
N GLU A 634 130.01 9.68 -8.06
CA GLU A 634 129.49 9.95 -6.71
C GLU A 634 128.31 10.96 -6.77
N GLU A 635 128.36 12.02 -7.60
CA GLU A 635 127.21 12.92 -7.80
C GLU A 635 126.01 12.25 -8.50
N ILE A 636 126.21 11.13 -9.23
CA ILE A 636 125.11 10.36 -9.83
C ILE A 636 124.54 9.37 -8.81
N GLU A 637 125.36 8.75 -7.97
CA GLU A 637 124.94 7.90 -6.84
C GLU A 637 123.99 8.65 -5.89
N ASP A 638 124.39 9.85 -5.42
CA ASP A 638 123.55 10.77 -4.61
C ASP A 638 122.19 11.06 -5.28
N ARG A 639 122.16 11.17 -6.62
CA ARG A 639 120.95 11.43 -7.40
C ARG A 639 120.09 10.19 -7.57
N LEU A 640 120.69 9.01 -7.72
CA LEU A 640 119.98 7.73 -7.83
C LEU A 640 119.32 7.36 -6.51
N GLU A 641 119.98 7.56 -5.36
CA GLU A 641 119.34 7.36 -4.05
C GLU A 641 118.19 8.35 -3.82
N SER A 642 118.34 9.62 -4.21
CA SER A 642 117.23 10.58 -4.19
C SER A 642 116.08 10.21 -5.12
N ILE A 643 116.34 9.59 -6.29
CA ILE A 643 115.31 9.07 -7.18
C ILE A 643 114.65 7.83 -6.56
N ARG A 644 115.42 6.91 -5.97
CA ARG A 644 114.90 5.71 -5.32
C ARG A 644 113.94 6.03 -4.18
N HIS A 645 114.30 6.98 -3.31
CA HIS A 645 113.40 7.48 -2.27
C HIS A 645 112.14 8.17 -2.84
N GLN A 646 112.25 8.86 -3.98
CA GLN A 646 111.09 9.45 -4.67
C GLN A 646 110.16 8.35 -5.21
N THR A 647 110.71 7.34 -5.90
CA THR A 647 110.00 6.17 -6.45
C THR A 647 109.31 5.37 -5.35
N GLN A 648 110.00 5.09 -4.24
CA GLN A 648 109.45 4.32 -3.12
C GLN A 648 108.28 5.05 -2.44
N ARG A 649 108.39 6.37 -2.18
CA ARG A 649 107.27 7.15 -1.66
C ARG A 649 106.10 7.20 -2.65
N SER A 650 106.37 7.23 -3.95
CA SER A 650 105.32 7.12 -4.96
C SER A 650 104.67 5.74 -5.04
N ALA A 651 105.35 4.66 -4.65
CA ALA A 651 104.71 3.36 -4.44
C ALA A 651 103.74 3.42 -3.25
N GLU A 652 104.22 3.88 -2.09
CA GLU A 652 103.41 4.03 -0.86
C GLU A 652 102.16 4.91 -1.08
N GLU A 653 102.30 6.01 -1.83
CA GLU A 653 101.19 6.91 -2.17
C GLU A 653 100.15 6.27 -3.11
N VAL A 654 100.54 5.35 -4.00
CA VAL A 654 99.61 4.62 -4.88
C VAL A 654 99.00 3.40 -4.18
N GLU A 655 99.75 2.68 -3.35
CA GLU A 655 99.22 1.59 -2.50
C GLU A 655 98.13 2.14 -1.57
N GLN A 656 98.37 3.26 -0.88
CA GLN A 656 97.35 3.91 -0.06
C GLN A 656 96.15 4.40 -0.88
N THR A 657 96.37 4.93 -2.10
CA THR A 657 95.26 5.30 -3.01
C THR A 657 94.41 4.07 -3.38
N SER A 658 95.00 2.87 -3.43
CA SER A 658 94.26 1.64 -3.69
C SER A 658 93.41 1.19 -2.50
N GLU A 659 93.93 1.34 -1.26
CA GLU A 659 93.15 1.08 -0.03
C GLU A 659 91.97 2.05 0.10
N ASP A 660 92.20 3.35 -0.14
CA ASP A 660 91.15 4.38 -0.12
C ASP A 660 90.02 4.10 -1.14
N VAL A 661 90.35 3.49 -2.29
CA VAL A 661 89.38 3.14 -3.36
C VAL A 661 88.57 1.88 -3.04
N ASP A 662 89.15 0.88 -2.37
CA ASP A 662 88.40 -0.31 -1.92
C ASP A 662 87.41 0.05 -0.78
N GLU A 663 87.82 0.91 0.16
CA GLU A 663 86.90 1.41 1.19
C GLU A 663 85.76 2.23 0.55
N ALA A 664 86.07 3.13 -0.39
CA ALA A 664 85.06 3.90 -1.10
C ALA A 664 84.10 3.02 -1.93
N SER A 665 84.63 1.98 -2.60
CA SER A 665 83.84 0.98 -3.34
C SER A 665 82.86 0.25 -2.43
N THR A 666 83.31 -0.14 -1.24
CA THR A 666 82.48 -0.76 -0.20
C THR A 666 81.40 0.20 0.32
N GLN A 667 81.74 1.47 0.56
CA GLN A 667 80.75 2.48 0.99
C GLN A 667 79.67 2.73 -0.07
N VAL A 668 80.02 2.75 -1.37
CA VAL A 668 79.03 2.88 -2.46
C VAL A 668 78.21 1.60 -2.65
N ALA A 669 78.77 0.42 -2.40
CA ALA A 669 78.00 -0.84 -2.41
C ALA A 669 76.90 -0.86 -1.33
N ASN A 670 77.19 -0.41 -0.11
CA ASN A 670 76.18 -0.27 0.95
C ASN A 670 75.07 0.75 0.55
N ALA A 671 75.42 1.78 -0.22
CA ALA A 671 74.44 2.73 -0.75
C ALA A 671 73.58 2.16 -1.89
N VAL A 672 74.10 1.19 -2.67
CA VAL A 672 73.30 0.42 -3.65
C VAL A 672 72.23 -0.39 -2.93
N GLU A 673 72.57 -1.11 -1.86
CA GLU A 673 71.62 -1.91 -1.07
C GLU A 673 70.52 -1.03 -0.46
N ALA A 674 70.87 0.08 0.20
CA ALA A 674 69.90 1.00 0.79
C ALA A 674 68.96 1.68 -0.24
N LEU A 675 69.44 1.91 -1.47
CA LEU A 675 68.59 2.46 -2.55
C LEU A 675 67.68 1.40 -3.19
N GLU A 676 68.02 0.12 -3.05
CA GLU A 676 67.21 -1.01 -3.48
C GLU A 676 66.09 -1.28 -2.45
N GLU A 677 66.42 -1.24 -1.14
CA GLU A 677 65.46 -1.31 -0.02
C GLU A 677 64.43 -0.15 -0.04
N ILE A 678 64.86 1.09 -0.33
CA ILE A 678 63.96 2.24 -0.53
C ILE A 678 62.99 2.01 -1.70
N ALA A 679 63.42 1.36 -2.78
CA ALA A 679 62.56 1.07 -3.93
C ALA A 679 61.56 -0.07 -3.64
N GLU A 680 61.94 -1.03 -2.78
CA GLU A 680 61.06 -2.10 -2.29
C GLU A 680 59.95 -1.54 -1.38
N TYR A 681 60.29 -0.76 -0.35
CA TYR A 681 59.30 -0.09 0.52
C TYR A 681 58.37 0.86 -0.24
N ALA A 682 58.85 1.52 -1.29
CA ALA A 682 58.00 2.34 -2.17
C ALA A 682 56.99 1.48 -2.96
N GLY A 683 57.38 0.28 -3.39
CA GLY A 683 56.49 -0.69 -4.02
C GLY A 683 55.44 -1.26 -3.05
N GLU A 684 55.83 -1.56 -1.80
CA GLU A 684 54.90 -1.95 -0.74
C GLU A 684 53.91 -0.82 -0.43
N THR A 685 54.39 0.42 -0.32
CA THR A 685 53.56 1.62 -0.07
C THR A 685 52.52 1.79 -1.18
N ASN A 686 52.92 1.72 -2.46
CA ASN A 686 51.99 1.78 -3.58
C ASN A 686 50.95 0.64 -3.53
N THR A 687 51.34 -0.56 -3.08
CA THR A 687 50.43 -1.70 -2.98
C THR A 687 49.36 -1.47 -1.90
N GLY A 688 49.76 -1.07 -0.69
CA GLY A 688 48.80 -0.75 0.38
C GLY A 688 47.89 0.44 0.05
N VAL A 689 48.37 1.41 -0.73
CA VAL A 689 47.54 2.51 -1.24
C VAL A 689 46.49 2.04 -2.24
N GLN A 690 46.78 1.03 -3.08
CA GLN A 690 45.78 0.43 -3.97
C GLN A 690 44.71 -0.35 -3.18
N GLU A 691 45.07 -0.97 -2.07
CA GLU A 691 44.12 -1.59 -1.13
C GLU A 691 43.22 -0.53 -0.45
N ILE A 692 43.76 0.62 -0.06
CA ILE A 692 42.98 1.76 0.46
C ILE A 692 42.01 2.29 -0.59
N SER A 693 42.45 2.50 -1.85
CA SER A 693 41.55 2.96 -2.92
C SER A 693 40.38 1.99 -3.14
N ALA A 694 40.62 0.67 -3.16
CA ALA A 694 39.57 -0.32 -3.31
C ALA A 694 38.55 -0.30 -2.15
N ALA A 695 39.01 -0.16 -0.90
CA ALA A 695 38.13 0.01 0.26
C ALA A 695 37.37 1.35 0.23
N THR A 696 37.96 2.39 -0.35
CA THR A 696 37.32 3.71 -0.54
C THR A 696 36.21 3.66 -1.59
N GLU A 697 36.40 2.89 -2.68
CA GLU A 697 35.35 2.61 -3.67
C GLU A 697 34.19 1.79 -3.08
N GLU A 698 34.49 0.81 -2.21
CA GLU A 698 33.46 0.03 -1.48
C GLU A 698 32.67 0.91 -0.48
N GLN A 699 33.35 1.82 0.23
CA GLN A 699 32.69 2.82 1.10
C GLN A 699 31.79 3.79 0.30
N ALA A 700 32.22 4.23 -0.89
CA ALA A 700 31.40 5.08 -1.75
C ALA A 700 30.11 4.37 -2.20
N ALA A 701 30.20 3.09 -2.56
CA ALA A 701 29.05 2.28 -2.93
C ALA A 701 28.08 2.07 -1.75
N SER A 702 28.60 1.72 -0.57
CA SER A 702 27.78 1.55 0.64
C SER A 702 27.13 2.86 1.10
N THR A 703 27.79 4.00 0.93
CA THR A 703 27.20 5.32 1.22
C THR A 703 26.00 5.61 0.30
N GLN A 704 26.08 5.25 -0.98
CA GLN A 704 24.95 5.38 -1.92
C GLN A 704 23.77 4.46 -1.57
N GLU A 705 24.05 3.24 -1.08
CA GLU A 705 23.04 2.30 -0.58
C GLU A 705 22.34 2.84 0.68
N VAL A 706 23.08 3.46 1.61
CA VAL A 706 22.49 4.09 2.81
C VAL A 706 21.65 5.31 2.46
N VAL A 707 22.06 6.15 1.50
CA VAL A 707 21.21 7.27 1.02
C VAL A 707 19.89 6.75 0.44
N ALA A 708 19.92 5.69 -0.37
CA ALA A 708 18.69 5.11 -0.92
C ALA A 708 17.74 4.57 0.17
N MET A 709 18.27 3.91 1.21
CA MET A 709 17.48 3.46 2.36
C MET A 709 16.93 4.62 3.21
N VAL A 710 17.62 5.76 3.25
CA VAL A 710 17.16 6.98 3.94
C VAL A 710 16.01 7.64 3.17
N ASP A 711 16.09 7.73 1.84
CA ASP A 711 15.03 8.27 0.99
C ASP A 711 13.77 7.37 1.01
N GLU A 712 13.94 6.04 1.03
CA GLU A 712 12.84 5.08 1.25
C GLU A 712 12.19 5.27 2.63
N ALA A 713 12.98 5.35 3.69
CA ALA A 713 12.47 5.57 5.05
C ALA A 713 11.78 6.94 5.22
N ALA A 714 12.19 7.97 4.46
CA ALA A 714 11.54 9.28 4.46
C ALA A 714 10.17 9.19 3.78
N THR A 715 10.10 8.51 2.62
CA THR A 715 8.84 8.24 1.90
C THR A 715 7.83 7.49 2.78
N ILE A 716 8.28 6.44 3.49
CA ILE A 716 7.45 5.68 4.45
C ILE A 716 6.99 6.56 5.62
N SER A 717 7.79 7.53 6.05
CA SER A 717 7.41 8.46 7.12
C SER A 717 6.31 9.41 6.67
N GLU A 718 6.38 9.91 5.43
CA GLU A 718 5.35 10.77 4.83
C GLU A 718 4.03 10.01 4.59
N GLU A 719 4.11 8.76 4.10
CA GLU A 719 2.96 7.85 3.99
C GLU A 719 2.32 7.56 5.35
N THR A 720 3.15 7.31 6.38
CA THR A 720 2.67 7.09 7.77
C THR A 720 1.93 8.31 8.32
N THR A 721 2.37 9.53 8.01
CA THR A 721 1.66 10.76 8.39
C THR A 721 0.30 10.86 7.70
N ALA A 722 0.21 10.64 6.38
CA ALA A 722 -1.05 10.73 5.63
C ALA A 722 -2.07 9.64 6.01
N GLU A 723 -1.61 8.41 6.26
CA GLU A 723 -2.47 7.34 6.79
C GLU A 723 -2.92 7.67 8.22
N SER A 724 -2.08 8.29 9.04
CA SER A 724 -2.47 8.77 10.38
C SER A 724 -3.56 9.84 10.32
N GLU A 725 -3.46 10.83 9.44
CA GLU A 725 -4.54 11.82 9.23
C GLU A 725 -5.85 11.14 8.80
N SER A 726 -5.76 10.12 7.94
CA SER A 726 -6.91 9.35 7.46
C SER A 726 -7.59 8.52 8.56
N VAL A 727 -6.81 7.86 9.42
CA VAL A 727 -7.33 7.10 10.57
C VAL A 727 -7.91 8.03 11.64
N ALA A 728 -7.32 9.21 11.87
CA ALA A 728 -7.87 10.21 12.78
C ALA A 728 -9.25 10.70 12.30
N ALA A 729 -9.38 11.04 11.01
CA ALA A 729 -10.66 11.43 10.42
C ALA A 729 -11.72 10.30 10.53
N ALA A 730 -11.32 9.04 10.33
CA ALA A 730 -12.21 7.89 10.53
C ALA A 730 -12.67 7.75 11.99
N ALA A 731 -11.80 8.01 12.98
CA ALA A 731 -12.14 7.97 14.40
C ALA A 731 -13.11 9.10 14.81
N GLU A 732 -12.99 10.30 14.22
CA GLU A 732 -13.95 11.41 14.40
C GLU A 732 -15.32 11.09 13.77
N GLN A 733 -15.33 10.51 12.57
CA GLN A 733 -16.56 10.03 11.92
C GLN A 733 -17.24 8.92 12.74
N GLN A 734 -16.47 7.95 13.24
CA GLN A 734 -16.97 6.89 14.12
C GLN A 734 -17.58 7.46 15.42
N THR A 735 -16.91 8.43 16.04
CA THR A 735 -17.42 9.16 17.23
C THR A 735 -18.75 9.87 16.94
N THR A 736 -18.90 10.43 15.75
CA THR A 736 -20.14 11.07 15.28
C THR A 736 -21.26 10.03 15.10
N ALA A 737 -20.99 8.93 14.39
CA ALA A 737 -21.97 7.87 14.16
C ALA A 737 -22.43 7.18 15.47
N LEU A 738 -21.51 6.95 16.42
CA LEU A 738 -21.84 6.41 17.74
C LEU A 738 -22.75 7.34 18.57
N THR A 739 -22.64 8.66 18.35
CA THR A 739 -23.55 9.63 18.96
C THR A 739 -24.96 9.49 18.39
N GLU A 740 -25.12 9.24 17.08
CA GLU A 740 -26.42 8.96 16.46
C GLU A 740 -27.02 7.62 16.89
N VAL A 741 -26.20 6.56 17.00
CA VAL A 741 -26.62 5.24 17.52
C VAL A 741 -27.07 5.35 18.98
N SER A 742 -26.32 6.04 19.83
CA SER A 742 -26.67 6.27 21.24
C SER A 742 -27.98 7.05 21.39
N ASN A 743 -28.16 8.13 20.62
CA ASN A 743 -29.43 8.87 20.57
C ASN A 743 -30.59 7.97 20.10
N SER A 744 -30.39 7.16 19.06
CA SER A 744 -31.41 6.25 18.51
C SER A 744 -31.81 5.16 19.50
N ALA A 745 -30.86 4.62 20.27
CA ALA A 745 -31.13 3.67 21.35
C ALA A 745 -31.89 4.33 22.50
N SER A 746 -31.53 5.56 22.89
CA SER A 746 -32.26 6.35 23.89
C SER A 746 -33.72 6.61 23.47
N ASP A 747 -33.96 7.03 22.22
CA ASP A 747 -35.29 7.20 21.64
C ASP A 747 -36.09 5.89 21.57
N LEU A 748 -35.42 4.75 21.31
CA LEU A 748 -36.06 3.44 21.30
C LEU A 748 -36.45 2.98 22.72
N SER A 749 -35.59 3.24 23.71
CA SER A 749 -35.91 3.00 25.13
C SER A 749 -37.08 3.85 25.61
N GLU A 750 -37.13 5.15 25.24
CA GLU A 750 -38.27 6.00 25.59
C GLU A 750 -39.57 5.55 24.89
N GLN A 751 -39.50 5.07 23.65
CA GLN A 751 -40.65 4.48 22.94
C GLN A 751 -41.12 3.18 23.59
N ALA A 752 -40.20 2.31 24.04
CA ALA A 752 -40.52 1.09 24.76
C ALA A 752 -41.16 1.38 26.14
N ALA A 753 -40.64 2.36 26.88
CA ALA A 753 -41.23 2.82 28.14
C ALA A 753 -42.64 3.40 27.94
N ARG A 754 -42.86 4.22 26.91
CA ARG A 754 -44.18 4.75 26.52
C ARG A 754 -45.15 3.64 26.08
N LEU A 755 -44.66 2.59 25.43
CA LEU A 755 -45.45 1.42 25.07
C LEU A 755 -45.88 0.65 26.32
N SER A 756 -44.96 0.40 27.27
CA SER A 756 -45.25 -0.22 28.55
C SER A 756 -46.29 0.58 29.35
N GLU A 757 -46.14 1.91 29.49
CA GLU A 757 -47.15 2.78 30.14
C GLU A 757 -48.54 2.71 29.44
N ALA A 758 -48.57 2.52 28.12
CA ALA A 758 -49.81 2.36 27.36
C ALA A 758 -50.46 0.96 27.51
N LEU A 759 -49.66 -0.08 27.80
CA LEU A 759 -50.11 -1.46 28.05
C LEU A 759 -50.55 -1.67 29.50
N ASP A 760 -49.88 -1.04 30.47
CA ASP A 760 -50.22 -1.00 31.91
C ASP A 760 -51.63 -0.43 32.21
N ARG A 761 -52.31 0.10 31.19
CA ARG A 761 -53.72 0.47 31.26
C ARG A 761 -54.67 -0.75 31.30
N PHE A 762 -54.24 -1.92 30.85
CA PHE A 762 -55.07 -3.12 30.77
C PHE A 762 -54.84 -4.03 31.97
N ASP A 763 -55.88 -4.29 32.77
CA ASP A 763 -55.78 -5.23 33.90
C ASP A 763 -55.76 -6.68 33.37
N THR A 764 -54.65 -7.39 33.55
CA THR A 764 -54.53 -8.85 33.32
C THR A 764 -54.46 -9.62 34.66
N ASP A 765 -54.80 -10.91 34.65
CA ASP A 765 -54.91 -11.76 35.85
C ASP A 765 -53.59 -12.51 36.16
N ALA A 766 -52.48 -12.11 35.51
CA ALA A 766 -51.16 -12.71 35.71
C ALA A 766 -50.47 -12.24 37.01
N GLU A 767 -50.18 -13.18 37.90
CA GLU A 767 -49.10 -13.01 38.88
C GLU A 767 -47.77 -12.96 38.12
N LEU A 768 -46.98 -11.89 38.31
CA LEU A 768 -45.68 -11.67 37.65
C LEU A 768 -44.57 -12.63 38.15
N GLU A 769 -44.75 -13.94 37.98
CA GLU A 769 -43.72 -14.99 38.18
C GLU A 769 -42.63 -14.92 37.08
N GLY A 770 -41.93 -13.79 37.00
CA GLY A 770 -40.84 -13.56 36.06
C GLY A 770 -40.03 -12.26 36.25
N ALA A 771 -40.59 -11.25 36.94
CA ALA A 771 -40.02 -9.90 36.99
C ALA A 771 -39.12 -9.58 38.21
N GLU A 772 -38.76 -10.56 39.05
CA GLU A 772 -37.79 -10.36 40.14
C GLU A 772 -36.46 -11.10 39.90
N THR A 773 -35.36 -10.34 40.03
CA THR A 773 -33.97 -10.83 40.17
C THR A 773 -33.26 -11.37 38.91
N ARG A 774 -33.12 -10.50 37.90
CA ARG A 774 -31.82 -10.32 37.21
C ARG A 774 -31.35 -8.86 37.24
N MET A 775 -31.49 -8.21 38.39
CA MET A 775 -30.50 -7.19 38.76
C MET A 775 -29.17 -7.91 38.88
N LEU A 776 -28.21 -7.53 38.03
CA LEU A 776 -26.82 -7.96 38.18
C LEU A 776 -26.31 -7.41 39.52
N GLU A 777 -25.65 -8.27 40.31
CA GLU A 777 -24.85 -7.78 41.43
C GLU A 777 -23.73 -6.92 40.84
N GLY A 778 -23.64 -5.67 41.29
CA GLY A 778 -22.60 -4.75 40.83
C GLY A 778 -21.24 -5.22 41.30
N GLU A 779 -20.48 -5.84 40.40
CA GLU A 779 -19.03 -5.98 40.52
C GLU A 779 -18.46 -4.55 40.58
N GLN A 780 -17.94 -4.15 41.75
CA GLN A 780 -17.37 -2.81 41.91
C GLN A 780 -16.02 -2.75 41.18
N ILE A 781 -16.02 -2.23 39.97
CA ILE A 781 -14.83 -1.63 39.37
C ILE A 781 -14.80 -0.18 39.89
N ASP A 782 -13.78 0.16 40.68
CA ASP A 782 -13.66 1.47 41.34
C ASP A 782 -13.44 2.60 40.33
N GLU A 783 -13.97 3.80 40.64
CA GLU A 783 -13.67 5.03 39.90
C GLU A 783 -12.22 5.47 40.15
N GLU A 784 -11.35 5.42 39.13
CA GLU A 784 -10.15 6.28 39.06
C GLU A 784 -10.11 7.06 37.74
N SER A 785 -10.69 8.26 37.76
CA SER A 785 -10.45 9.28 36.72
C SER A 785 -9.12 10.00 36.99
N PRO A 786 -8.13 9.96 36.09
CA PRO A 786 -6.83 10.63 36.27
C PRO A 786 -6.92 12.14 35.95
N ALA A 787 -7.55 12.92 36.83
CA ALA A 787 -7.78 14.36 36.65
C ALA A 787 -6.94 15.25 37.60
N GLY A 788 -5.65 15.43 37.28
CA GLY A 788 -4.91 16.68 37.55
C GLY A 788 -4.40 16.98 38.97
N GLY A 789 -3.11 16.67 39.20
CA GLY A 789 -2.11 17.73 39.41
C GLY A 789 -1.73 18.22 40.83
N LEU A 790 -0.41 18.26 41.04
CA LEU A 790 0.37 19.14 41.95
C LEU A 790 0.20 18.98 43.49
N GLY A 791 1.35 18.91 44.20
CA GLY A 791 1.42 19.20 45.63
C GLY A 791 2.56 18.48 46.38
N ASP A 792 3.62 19.21 46.73
CA ASP A 792 4.73 18.75 47.58
C ASP A 792 4.30 18.43 49.03
N GLU A 793 5.03 17.53 49.73
CA GLU A 793 5.91 17.90 50.87
C GLU A 793 6.60 16.70 51.57
N GLU A 794 7.93 16.80 51.67
CA GLU A 794 8.91 16.32 52.68
C GLU A 794 8.96 14.89 53.33
N LEU A 795 10.23 14.47 53.50
CA LEU A 795 10.82 13.37 54.32
C LEU A 795 10.78 13.67 55.84
N PRO A 796 11.29 12.84 56.81
CA PRO A 796 12.02 11.54 56.76
C PRO A 796 11.23 10.40 57.47
N ASP A 797 11.73 9.27 58.02
CA ASP A 797 13.04 8.72 58.45
C ASP A 797 12.95 7.16 58.40
N GLY A 798 13.97 6.30 58.58
CA GLY A 798 15.37 6.50 58.99
C GLY A 798 15.95 5.26 59.75
N ASP A 799 16.79 4.47 59.06
CA ASP A 799 17.86 3.57 59.59
C ASP A 799 17.55 2.20 60.30
N LEU A 800 18.33 1.16 59.93
CA LEU A 800 18.59 -0.17 60.58
C LEU A 800 17.44 -1.23 60.73
N THR A 801 17.61 -2.58 60.77
CA THR A 801 18.74 -3.55 60.54
C THR A 801 18.27 -5.03 60.47
N GLU A 802 19.06 -5.88 59.79
CA GLU A 802 19.39 -7.31 60.09
C GLU A 802 18.34 -8.47 59.99
N GLU A 803 18.91 -9.70 59.98
CA GLU A 803 18.35 -11.08 59.97
C GLU A 803 17.67 -11.61 58.69
N GLU A 804 17.81 -12.89 58.29
CA GLU A 804 18.96 -13.83 58.31
C GLU A 804 18.66 -15.00 57.32
N LEU A 805 19.59 -15.95 57.14
CA LEU A 805 19.43 -17.13 56.27
C LEU A 805 18.62 -18.28 56.91
N PRO A 806 18.20 -19.28 56.11
CA PRO A 806 18.12 -20.66 56.56
C PRO A 806 19.11 -21.58 55.83
N GLU A 807 19.81 -22.40 56.62
CA GLU A 807 20.43 -23.67 56.19
C GLU A 807 19.32 -24.65 55.73
N GLY A 808 19.52 -25.68 54.90
CA GLY A 808 20.75 -26.32 54.41
C GLY A 808 20.66 -27.84 54.64
N ASP A 809 21.06 -28.68 53.68
CA ASP A 809 21.20 -30.14 53.90
C ASP A 809 22.27 -30.77 52.99
N GLU A 810 22.90 -31.84 53.47
CA GLU A 810 24.12 -32.50 52.97
C GLU A 810 23.81 -33.94 52.45
N LEU A 811 24.64 -34.76 51.76
CA LEU A 811 26.03 -34.76 51.24
C LEU A 811 26.21 -35.95 50.23
N ASP A 812 27.46 -36.24 49.80
CA ASP A 812 28.00 -37.56 49.38
C ASP A 812 27.65 -38.07 47.95
N ASP A 813 28.52 -38.70 47.13
CA ASP A 813 29.99 -38.68 46.88
C ASP A 813 30.24 -39.35 45.49
N GLY A 814 31.37 -39.09 44.81
CA GLY A 814 31.77 -39.89 43.62
C GLY A 814 32.61 -39.21 42.53
N THR A 815 33.93 -39.08 42.73
CA THR A 815 34.96 -38.95 41.66
C THR A 815 35.55 -40.35 41.29
N PRO A 816 36.47 -40.56 40.30
CA PRO A 816 37.36 -39.61 39.59
C PRO A 816 37.60 -39.87 38.05
N ALA A 817 38.55 -39.10 37.47
CA ALA A 817 39.40 -39.41 36.29
C ALA A 817 38.72 -39.42 34.89
N GLU A 818 39.38 -39.19 33.74
CA GLU A 818 40.75 -38.78 33.29
C GLU A 818 40.60 -38.27 31.83
N SER A 819 41.47 -37.52 31.12
CA SER A 819 42.85 -36.99 31.28
C SER A 819 43.06 -35.83 30.24
N ALA A 820 43.63 -34.66 30.57
CA ALA A 820 45.05 -34.26 30.39
C ALA A 820 45.47 -33.76 28.98
N ASP A 821 46.64 -33.09 28.89
CA ASP A 821 47.27 -32.36 27.76
C ASP A 821 46.67 -30.94 27.50
N ASP A 822 47.19 -29.77 27.93
CA ASP A 822 48.52 -29.20 28.35
C ASP A 822 49.23 -28.31 27.28
N VAL A 823 50.16 -27.45 27.73
CA VAL A 823 50.90 -26.35 27.03
C VAL A 823 50.09 -25.03 26.98
N ASP A 824 50.31 -24.00 27.84
CA ASP A 824 51.51 -23.21 28.25
C ASP A 824 51.90 -22.11 27.23
N GLU A 825 52.29 -20.87 27.59
CA GLU A 825 52.41 -20.18 28.89
C GLU A 825 52.35 -18.63 28.71
N ASP A 826 52.42 -17.88 29.82
CA ASP A 826 52.86 -16.46 29.96
C ASP A 826 52.16 -15.30 29.20
N ILE A 827 51.35 -14.53 29.96
CA ILE A 827 51.39 -13.05 29.91
C ILE A 827 51.59 -12.52 31.34
N ASP A 828 52.67 -11.78 31.57
CA ASP A 828 53.10 -11.31 32.89
C ASP A 828 52.37 -10.02 33.32
N ALA A 829 52.12 -9.85 34.62
CA ALA A 829 51.26 -8.79 35.15
C ALA A 829 52.04 -7.68 35.87
N PHE A 830 51.92 -6.43 35.40
CA PHE A 830 52.51 -5.27 36.10
C PHE A 830 51.67 -3.98 36.03
N GLN A 831 51.17 -3.55 37.19
CA GLN A 831 51.03 -2.13 37.56
C GLN A 831 51.90 -1.90 38.81
N PRO A 832 52.50 -0.71 38.99
CA PRO A 832 51.83 0.29 39.84
C PRO A 832 52.00 1.75 39.37
N GLY A 833 51.10 2.64 39.81
CA GLY A 833 51.18 4.10 39.56
C GLY A 833 51.95 4.89 40.63
N VAL A 834 52.22 6.17 40.33
CA VAL A 834 52.79 7.19 41.25
C VAL A 834 52.19 8.58 40.91
N GLU A 835 52.06 9.44 41.92
CA GLU A 835 51.47 10.80 41.86
C GLU A 835 52.49 11.90 41.46
N ALA A 836 52.01 13.11 41.15
CA ALA A 836 52.36 14.40 41.83
C ALA A 836 52.56 15.68 40.96
N ASP A 837 52.24 16.82 41.59
CA ASP A 837 52.77 18.19 41.46
C ASP A 837 52.52 19.08 40.21
N GLU A 838 51.35 19.74 40.24
CA GLU A 838 51.12 21.20 40.25
C GLU A 838 52.24 22.18 39.78
N PHE A 839 51.86 23.17 38.95
CA PHE A 839 52.49 24.50 38.93
C PHE A 839 51.52 25.61 38.48
N GLY A 840 51.28 26.63 39.31
CA GLY A 840 50.58 27.88 38.95
C GLY A 840 51.56 29.01 38.54
N ALA A 841 51.17 30.27 38.30
CA ALA A 841 49.87 30.95 38.29
C ALA A 841 50.03 32.35 37.61
N ASP A 842 48.96 33.16 37.46
CA ASP A 842 48.73 34.39 38.26
C ASP A 842 47.77 35.43 37.61
N THR A 843 47.12 36.23 38.46
CA THR A 843 46.36 37.49 38.26
C THR A 843 44.94 37.46 37.65
N ALA A 844 43.96 38.27 38.12
CA ALA A 844 43.76 38.90 39.44
C ALA A 844 42.33 39.52 39.61
N ALA A 845 41.84 39.54 40.85
CA ALA A 845 40.90 40.50 41.47
C ALA A 845 39.37 40.49 41.15
N GLY A 846 38.56 40.21 42.20
CA GLY A 846 37.19 40.76 42.41
C GLY A 846 37.24 42.02 43.31
N PRO A 847 36.34 42.24 44.31
CA PRO A 847 35.31 41.34 44.87
C PRO A 847 33.96 42.02 45.29
N GLU A 848 33.09 41.26 46.00
CA GLU A 848 31.91 41.67 46.83
C GLU A 848 30.68 42.28 46.11
N GLY A 849 29.41 42.06 46.52
CA GLY A 849 28.84 41.13 47.52
C GLY A 849 27.53 41.63 48.19
N GLY A 850 26.52 40.77 48.39
CA GLY A 850 25.47 40.93 49.44
C GLY A 850 24.00 41.17 49.03
N ALA A 851 23.17 40.13 49.21
CA ALA A 851 21.88 40.02 49.96
C ALA A 851 20.69 41.04 49.86
N ASP A 852 19.54 40.53 50.34
CA ASP A 852 18.29 41.16 50.82
C ASP A 852 17.16 41.62 49.85
N GLU A 853 16.12 40.77 49.79
CA GLU A 853 14.68 41.10 49.67
C GLU A 853 14.08 41.41 51.08
N PRO A 854 12.76 41.63 51.32
CA PRO A 854 11.60 41.92 50.44
C PRO A 854 10.75 43.14 50.90
N ALA A 855 9.68 43.53 50.16
CA ALA A 855 8.55 44.32 50.73
C ALA A 855 7.23 44.40 49.89
N ALA A 856 6.22 43.64 50.32
CA ALA A 856 4.79 44.02 50.50
C ALA A 856 3.88 44.61 49.39
N SER A 857 2.77 43.88 49.15
CA SER A 857 1.44 44.28 48.62
C SER A 857 0.73 45.38 49.48
N PRO A 858 -0.45 45.99 49.13
CA PRO A 858 -1.69 45.28 48.68
C PRO A 858 -2.75 45.98 47.76
N ALA A 859 -3.54 45.13 47.08
CA ALA A 859 -5.00 45.14 46.83
C ALA A 859 -5.77 46.39 46.30
N ALA A 860 -6.52 46.22 45.19
CA ALA A 860 -8.01 46.28 45.13
C ALA A 860 -8.58 46.10 43.70
N GLU A 861 -9.72 45.42 43.57
CA GLU A 861 -10.63 45.33 42.39
C GLU A 861 -11.86 46.28 42.61
N PRO A 862 -12.94 46.35 41.75
CA PRO A 862 -13.25 45.62 40.50
C PRO A 862 -13.92 46.45 39.35
N ASP A 863 -14.39 45.71 38.33
CA ASP A 863 -15.56 45.92 37.44
C ASP A 863 -15.53 46.74 36.13
N ASP A 864 -16.34 46.21 35.18
CA ASP A 864 -17.05 46.77 34.02
C ASP A 864 -16.35 47.09 32.66
N ALA A 865 -16.61 46.18 31.71
CA ALA A 865 -17.21 46.39 30.38
C ALA A 865 -16.40 46.79 29.12
N GLU A 866 -16.72 46.05 28.04
CA GLU A 866 -16.45 46.28 26.60
C GLU A 866 -17.32 47.42 25.99
N PRO A 867 -17.19 47.82 24.69
CA PRO A 867 -16.38 47.25 23.59
C PRO A 867 -15.49 48.27 22.83
N VAL A 868 -14.79 47.81 21.78
CA VAL A 868 -14.04 48.67 20.84
C VAL A 868 -14.31 48.30 19.37
N GLU A 869 -14.64 49.31 18.58
CA GLU A 869 -14.66 49.38 17.11
C GLU A 869 -14.50 50.89 16.74
N PRO A 870 -14.17 51.31 15.50
CA PRO A 870 -13.70 50.58 14.32
C PRO A 870 -12.43 51.26 13.69
N MET A 871 -12.23 51.10 12.37
CA MET A 871 -11.47 51.99 11.45
C MET A 871 -9.92 51.88 11.47
N ASP A 872 -9.17 52.10 10.36
CA ASP A 872 -9.53 52.65 9.03
C ASP A 872 -8.45 52.37 7.92
N THR A 873 -8.84 52.26 6.63
CA THR A 873 -8.16 52.69 5.36
C THR A 873 -6.68 52.34 5.04
N ASP A 874 -6.10 52.42 3.82
CA ASP A 874 -6.41 52.66 2.38
C ASP A 874 -5.23 51.99 1.58
N ASP A 875 -5.09 51.82 0.25
CA ASP A 875 -5.70 52.27 -1.02
C ASP A 875 -6.25 51.01 -1.80
N ALA A 876 -6.98 51.00 -2.93
CA ALA A 876 -7.06 51.75 -4.20
C ALA A 876 -5.96 51.39 -5.25
N GLU A 877 -6.20 51.25 -6.57
CA GLU A 877 -7.36 51.45 -7.48
C GLU A 877 -7.56 50.20 -8.40
N GLY A 878 -8.76 49.81 -8.84
CA GLY A 878 -9.39 50.24 -10.12
C GLY A 878 -9.30 49.13 -11.21
N VAL A 879 -10.16 48.98 -12.23
CA VAL A 879 -11.21 49.82 -12.87
C VAL A 879 -12.20 48.92 -13.66
N ASP A 880 -13.51 49.27 -13.66
CA ASP A 880 -14.65 49.05 -14.61
C ASP A 880 -14.75 47.75 -15.50
N ASP A 881 -15.92 47.26 -15.97
CA ASP A 881 -17.29 47.84 -16.02
C ASP A 881 -18.41 46.76 -16.08
N ALA A 882 -19.67 47.20 -16.15
CA ALA A 882 -20.95 46.48 -16.03
C ALA A 882 -21.35 45.44 -17.12
N GLU A 883 -22.17 44.45 -16.69
CA GLU A 883 -23.62 44.23 -17.01
C GLU A 883 -24.26 44.95 -18.25
N PRO A 884 -25.46 44.54 -18.80
CA PRO A 884 -26.37 43.42 -18.42
C PRO A 884 -27.12 42.71 -19.61
N ASP A 885 -28.15 41.91 -19.26
CA ASP A 885 -29.52 41.88 -19.84
C ASP A 885 -29.97 40.95 -21.03
N ALA A 886 -31.23 40.49 -20.87
CA ALA A 886 -32.30 40.22 -21.86
C ALA A 886 -32.34 38.92 -22.74
N ASP A 887 -33.10 37.93 -22.27
CA ASP A 887 -34.47 37.51 -22.71
C ASP A 887 -34.89 37.53 -24.22
N THR A 888 -35.93 36.74 -24.55
CA THR A 888 -36.69 36.55 -25.82
C THR A 888 -36.15 35.55 -26.86
N ALA A 889 -36.95 34.89 -27.73
CA ALA A 889 -38.36 34.42 -27.70
C ALA A 889 -38.71 33.61 -28.98
N ALA A 890 -39.77 32.77 -28.93
CA ALA A 890 -40.52 32.19 -30.08
C ALA A 890 -39.73 31.20 -31.01
N GLU A 891 -40.30 30.43 -31.96
CA GLU A 891 -41.67 30.14 -32.44
C GLU A 891 -41.63 28.72 -33.09
N GLU A 892 -42.44 27.74 -32.66
CA GLU A 892 -43.60 27.12 -33.37
C GLU A 892 -43.38 26.43 -34.76
N THR A 893 -44.18 25.38 -35.05
CA THR A 893 -44.44 24.68 -36.35
C THR A 893 -43.44 23.60 -36.82
N ASP A 894 -43.79 22.58 -37.64
CA ASP A 894 -45.04 21.83 -37.97
C ASP A 894 -44.70 20.66 -38.96
N GLN A 895 -45.65 19.75 -39.24
CA GLN A 895 -45.65 18.65 -40.25
C GLN A 895 -44.78 17.42 -39.94
N THR A 896 -45.21 16.15 -39.98
CA THR A 896 -46.32 15.36 -40.57
C THR A 896 -46.13 14.79 -41.99
N GLY A 897 -46.25 13.45 -42.09
CA GLY A 897 -46.50 12.66 -43.30
C GLY A 897 -45.28 11.86 -43.78
N GLU A 898 -45.38 10.70 -44.43
CA GLU A 898 -46.43 9.67 -44.63
C GLU A 898 -45.81 8.64 -45.63
N ASP A 899 -46.49 7.52 -45.91
CA ASP A 899 -46.13 6.44 -46.85
C ASP A 899 -44.86 5.57 -46.53
N VAL A 900 -44.78 4.22 -46.59
CA VAL A 900 -45.60 3.04 -47.00
C VAL A 900 -44.89 2.17 -48.08
N PHE A 901 -45.16 0.86 -48.06
CA PHE A 901 -44.60 -0.28 -48.84
C PHE A 901 -43.29 -0.90 -48.27
N ASP A 902 -43.07 -2.21 -48.03
CA ASP A 902 -43.73 -3.52 -48.32
C ASP A 902 -43.05 -4.41 -49.42
N PHE A 903 -43.04 -5.73 -49.17
CA PHE A 903 -42.66 -6.91 -49.98
C PHE A 903 -41.19 -7.34 -50.27
N GLY A 904 -40.90 -8.63 -49.96
CA GLY A 904 -39.77 -9.46 -50.50
C GLY A 904 -38.99 -10.21 -49.39
N GLN A 905 -38.87 -11.55 -49.24
CA GLN A 905 -38.70 -12.72 -50.14
C GLN A 905 -37.39 -12.70 -50.97
N SER A 906 -36.59 -13.78 -51.08
CA SER A 906 -36.68 -15.19 -50.56
C SER A 906 -35.45 -16.08 -50.89
N GLU A 907 -35.21 -17.13 -50.08
CA GLU A 907 -34.64 -18.47 -50.41
C GLU A 907 -33.15 -18.69 -50.85
N GLY A 908 -32.63 -19.89 -50.52
CA GLY A 908 -31.28 -20.45 -50.85
C GLY A 908 -30.51 -20.91 -49.60
N SER A 909 -30.24 -22.19 -49.24
CA SER A 909 -30.07 -23.48 -49.96
C SER A 909 -28.84 -23.48 -50.89
N GLU A 910 -27.89 -24.44 -50.87
CA GLU A 910 -27.68 -25.68 -50.07
C GLU A 910 -26.21 -26.20 -50.27
N VAL A 911 -25.88 -27.42 -49.78
CA VAL A 911 -24.70 -28.27 -50.14
C VAL A 911 -23.36 -27.86 -49.48
N VAL A 912 -22.66 -28.62 -48.61
CA VAL A 912 -22.36 -30.07 -48.38
C VAL A 912 -21.14 -30.61 -49.15
N GLY A 913 -20.19 -31.19 -48.40
CA GLY A 913 -19.06 -32.01 -48.90
C GLY A 913 -17.72 -31.64 -48.25
N ASP A 914 -16.82 -32.58 -47.91
CA ASP A 914 -16.98 -34.05 -47.82
C ASP A 914 -15.90 -34.65 -46.88
N LEU A 915 -15.90 -35.96 -46.65
CA LEU A 915 -15.09 -36.67 -45.64
C LEU A 915 -13.70 -37.20 -46.11
N ASP A 916 -13.04 -37.93 -45.20
CA ASP A 916 -11.90 -38.88 -45.34
C ASP A 916 -10.45 -38.32 -45.27
N ASP A 917 -9.42 -39.00 -44.72
CA ASP A 917 -9.28 -40.07 -43.69
C ASP A 917 -7.76 -40.25 -43.34
N GLU A 918 -7.42 -41.17 -42.41
CA GLU A 918 -6.09 -41.73 -42.05
C GLU A 918 -5.10 -40.80 -41.29
N SER A 919 -4.72 -40.99 -40.01
CA SER A 919 -4.03 -42.12 -39.29
C SER A 919 -2.47 -42.06 -39.36
N ALA A 920 -1.65 -42.54 -38.41
CA ALA A 920 -1.86 -43.29 -37.15
C ALA A 920 -0.64 -43.18 -36.16
N GLY A 921 -0.82 -43.61 -34.90
CA GLY A 921 0.25 -43.82 -33.88
C GLY A 921 0.19 -42.81 -32.71
N ALA A 922 0.00 -43.13 -31.42
CA ALA A 922 0.24 -44.31 -30.57
C ALA A 922 1.74 -44.60 -30.29
N GLY A 923 2.18 -44.80 -29.04
CA GLY A 923 1.42 -44.80 -27.76
C GLY A 923 2.35 -44.91 -26.54
N ASP A 924 1.84 -45.52 -25.46
CA ASP A 924 2.47 -45.76 -24.14
C ASP A 924 2.75 -44.47 -23.31
N ASP A 925 2.71 -44.47 -21.97
CA ASP A 925 2.45 -45.58 -21.04
C ASP A 925 1.64 -45.12 -19.80
N ALA A 926 1.08 -46.07 -19.03
CA ALA A 926 0.34 -45.78 -17.80
C ALA A 926 0.61 -46.79 -16.67
N ALA A 927 0.86 -46.24 -15.48
CA ALA A 927 1.09 -46.92 -14.18
C ALA A 927 2.42 -47.68 -13.99
N GLU A 928 3.34 -47.03 -13.25
CA GLU A 928 4.24 -47.73 -12.32
C GLU A 928 4.17 -47.09 -10.92
N ALA A 929 4.68 -47.78 -9.90
CA ALA A 929 4.56 -47.51 -8.47
C ALA A 929 5.06 -46.11 -8.04
N ALA A 930 4.57 -45.46 -6.96
CA ALA A 930 4.20 -45.93 -5.62
C ALA A 930 5.39 -46.37 -4.73
N GLY A 931 6.24 -45.39 -4.36
CA GLY A 931 7.32 -45.47 -3.35
C GLY A 931 8.33 -44.33 -3.60
N ASP A 932 8.53 -43.36 -2.71
CA ASP A 932 9.03 -43.54 -1.34
C ASP A 932 8.53 -42.46 -0.36
N VAL A 933 8.52 -42.77 0.95
CA VAL A 933 8.23 -41.82 2.04
C VAL A 933 9.16 -42.09 3.24
N ALA A 934 10.43 -41.70 3.12
CA ALA A 934 11.38 -41.56 4.23
C ALA A 934 12.71 -40.93 3.77
N ASP A 935 12.90 -39.62 3.93
CA ASP A 935 13.84 -39.07 4.92
C ASP A 935 13.89 -37.53 4.87
N LEU A 936 13.58 -36.87 5.99
CA LEU A 936 14.19 -35.61 6.47
C LEU A 936 13.46 -35.22 7.76
N ALA A 937 14.18 -35.27 8.88
CA ALA A 937 13.67 -34.90 10.19
C ALA A 937 14.14 -33.49 10.58
N LEU A 938 13.29 -32.79 11.35
CA LEU A 938 13.65 -31.73 12.28
C LEU A 938 14.61 -30.64 11.76
N THR A 939 14.03 -29.56 11.24
CA THR A 939 14.62 -28.21 11.36
C THR A 939 13.73 -27.33 12.24
N ASP A 940 14.37 -26.35 12.87
CA ASP A 940 13.83 -25.53 13.96
C ASP A 940 12.92 -24.40 13.47
N VAL A 941 12.12 -23.82 14.38
CA VAL A 941 11.25 -22.65 14.12
C VAL A 941 11.68 -21.46 15.01
N SER A 942 12.98 -21.18 15.02
CA SER A 942 13.56 -19.96 15.56
C SER A 942 13.31 -18.77 14.61
N GLY A 943 12.05 -18.34 14.51
CA GLY A 943 11.65 -17.29 13.56
C GLY A 943 10.19 -16.83 13.58
N VAL A 944 9.41 -17.11 14.65
CA VAL A 944 8.04 -16.59 14.81
C VAL A 944 7.89 -15.99 16.20
N GLY A 945 7.56 -14.70 16.29
CA GLY A 945 7.43 -13.98 17.57
C GLY A 945 6.30 -14.52 18.45
N ASP A 946 6.53 -14.53 19.78
CA ASP A 946 5.72 -15.25 20.76
C ASP A 946 4.21 -14.95 20.70
N ALA A 947 3.81 -13.70 20.43
CA ALA A 947 2.41 -13.29 20.35
C ALA A 947 1.56 -14.16 19.40
N LYS A 948 2.14 -14.58 18.26
CA LYS A 948 1.43 -15.43 17.28
C LYS A 948 1.36 -16.90 17.72
N ALA A 949 2.30 -17.36 18.54
CA ALA A 949 2.28 -18.68 19.15
C ALA A 949 1.32 -18.73 20.36
N GLU A 950 1.17 -17.63 21.09
CA GLU A 950 0.24 -17.52 22.22
C GLU A 950 -1.22 -17.48 21.77
N ALA A 951 -1.55 -16.69 20.74
CA ALA A 951 -2.88 -16.65 20.14
C ALA A 951 -3.36 -18.04 19.65
N LEU A 952 -2.48 -18.84 19.04
CA LEU A 952 -2.82 -20.19 18.58
C LEU A 952 -3.07 -21.18 19.74
N ARG A 953 -2.37 -21.03 20.87
CA ARG A 953 -2.62 -21.81 22.09
C ARG A 953 -3.93 -21.39 22.77
N ALA A 954 -4.23 -20.09 22.80
CA ALA A 954 -5.51 -19.59 23.29
C ALA A 954 -6.71 -20.12 22.48
N ALA A 955 -6.53 -20.31 21.17
CA ALA A 955 -7.49 -20.97 20.28
C ALA A 955 -7.52 -22.52 20.39
N GLY A 956 -6.70 -23.13 21.24
CA GLY A 956 -6.72 -24.57 21.52
C GLY A 956 -5.88 -25.45 20.58
N TYR A 957 -5.00 -24.88 19.76
CA TYR A 957 -4.15 -25.63 18.83
C TYR A 957 -2.72 -25.78 19.38
N GLU A 958 -2.45 -26.90 20.07
CA GLU A 958 -1.13 -27.16 20.67
C GLU A 958 -0.03 -27.55 19.66
N THR A 959 -0.40 -28.07 18.48
CA THR A 959 0.58 -28.47 17.44
C THR A 959 0.19 -28.07 16.01
N VAL A 960 1.19 -28.03 15.13
CA VAL A 960 1.00 -27.85 13.67
C VAL A 960 0.20 -28.99 13.03
N ALA A 961 0.10 -30.15 13.68
CA ALA A 961 -0.75 -31.24 13.23
C ALA A 961 -2.25 -30.93 13.47
N ASP A 962 -2.58 -30.28 14.57
CA ASP A 962 -3.96 -29.88 14.91
C ASP A 962 -4.46 -28.78 13.95
N LEU A 963 -3.59 -27.83 13.61
CA LEU A 963 -3.88 -26.80 12.61
C LEU A 963 -4.16 -27.40 11.21
N ARG A 964 -3.39 -28.42 10.80
CA ARG A 964 -3.66 -29.18 9.56
C ARG A 964 -4.94 -30.00 9.65
N ALA A 965 -5.26 -30.59 10.80
CA ALA A 965 -6.51 -31.32 11.00
C ALA A 965 -7.73 -30.41 10.92
N ALA A 966 -7.67 -29.20 11.50
CA ALA A 966 -8.70 -28.18 11.40
C ALA A 966 -8.90 -27.69 9.96
N SER A 967 -7.80 -27.37 9.25
CA SER A 967 -7.84 -26.97 7.84
C SER A 967 -8.43 -28.07 6.93
N GLN A 968 -8.08 -29.35 7.15
CA GLN A 968 -8.68 -30.46 6.41
C GLN A 968 -10.15 -30.71 6.78
N ALA A 969 -10.56 -30.43 8.02
CA ALA A 969 -11.96 -30.49 8.42
C ALA A 969 -12.80 -29.38 7.76
N GLN A 970 -12.28 -28.15 7.66
CA GLN A 970 -12.93 -27.08 6.90
C GLN A 970 -13.01 -27.39 5.41
N LEU A 971 -11.95 -27.91 4.79
CA LEU A 971 -11.98 -28.35 3.38
C LEU A 971 -13.05 -29.42 3.14
N ALA A 972 -13.13 -30.45 3.99
CA ALA A 972 -14.18 -31.47 3.90
C ALA A 972 -15.59 -30.92 4.15
N GLN A 973 -15.72 -29.84 4.92
CA GLN A 973 -17.00 -29.15 5.14
C GLN A 973 -17.40 -28.30 3.93
N VAL A 974 -16.46 -27.67 3.24
CA VAL A 974 -16.67 -26.94 1.98
C VAL A 974 -17.02 -27.90 0.83
N GLU A 975 -16.30 -29.03 0.70
CA GLU A 975 -16.65 -30.09 -0.26
C GLU A 975 -18.06 -30.65 0.03
N GLY A 976 -18.41 -30.86 1.30
CA GLY A 976 -19.74 -31.31 1.71
C GLY A 976 -20.88 -30.32 1.42
N ILE A 977 -20.60 -29.01 1.43
CA ILE A 977 -21.54 -27.98 0.99
C ILE A 977 -21.67 -27.98 -0.54
N GLY A 978 -20.57 -28.15 -1.27
CA GLY A 978 -20.57 -28.27 -2.73
C GLY A 978 -21.38 -29.47 -3.22
N ASP A 979 -21.21 -30.64 -2.60
CA ASP A 979 -21.97 -31.86 -2.95
C ASP A 979 -23.47 -31.73 -2.60
N ALA A 980 -23.83 -30.96 -1.56
CA ALA A 980 -25.22 -30.65 -1.24
C ALA A 980 -25.85 -29.71 -2.29
N LEU A 981 -25.17 -28.61 -2.62
CA LEU A 981 -25.62 -27.64 -3.63
C LEU A 981 -25.76 -28.29 -5.02
N ALA A 982 -24.86 -29.20 -5.37
CA ALA A 982 -24.88 -29.98 -6.61
C ALA A 982 -26.00 -31.04 -6.68
N VAL A 983 -26.65 -31.37 -5.56
CA VAL A 983 -27.89 -32.16 -5.51
C VAL A 983 -29.11 -31.25 -5.65
N GLU A 984 -29.13 -30.11 -4.96
CA GLU A 984 -30.27 -29.17 -4.96
C GLU A 984 -30.49 -28.52 -6.34
N ILE A 985 -29.43 -28.00 -6.96
CA ILE A 985 -29.43 -27.47 -8.35
C ILE A 985 -29.90 -28.53 -9.37
N LYS A 986 -29.74 -29.82 -9.06
CA LYS A 986 -30.03 -30.94 -9.97
C LYS A 986 -31.47 -31.44 -9.92
N ASP A 987 -32.18 -31.20 -8.82
CA ASP A 987 -33.63 -31.45 -8.74
C ASP A 987 -34.44 -30.24 -9.25
N ASP A 988 -33.91 -29.01 -9.16
CA ASP A 988 -34.61 -27.79 -9.59
C ASP A 988 -34.53 -27.52 -11.11
N VAL A 989 -33.40 -27.79 -11.77
CA VAL A 989 -33.23 -27.61 -13.24
C VAL A 989 -33.84 -28.80 -14.02
N GLY A 990 -35.08 -29.18 -13.65
CA GLY A 990 -35.70 -30.47 -13.98
C GLY A 990 -36.83 -30.48 -15.02
N HIS A 991 -37.44 -29.33 -15.36
CA HIS A 991 -38.60 -29.31 -16.29
C HIS A 991 -38.89 -27.94 -16.97
N GLU A 992 -38.20 -27.60 -18.07
CA GLU A 992 -38.73 -27.60 -19.46
C GLU A 992 -37.60 -27.45 -20.49
#